data_AF-A0A4Y9YRW9-F1
#
_entry.id   AF-A0A4Y9YRW9-F1
#
_cell.length_a   1.000
_cell.length_b   1.000
_cell.length_c   1.000
_cell.angle_alpha   90.00
_cell.angle_beta   90.00
_cell.angle_gamma   90.00
#
_symmetry.space_group_name_H-M   'P 1'
#
loop_
_entity.id
_entity.type
_entity.pdbx_description
1 polymer ?
#
loop_
_entity_poly.entity_id
_entity_poly.type
_entity_poly.pdbx_seq_one_letter_code
_entity_poly.pdbx_strand_id
1 'polypeptide(L)'
;MIAEVLLVLAGHSSSLFTQDYAVHPSFEPLLHPGERQCLESLGHIAFQYRKLKEMCSMLSRSSSRYVCALCSTLNQILKDEYETLVIDTEAKVLSRDSTLVASGSFVPLSSIRATFAEWDAPLAALESLMEQVEAQKDWRPGPLVDLLQMRALTGTHRIADIISRLSTAVQRVWRTQLIAFIVHGSLSTVEPLASSDYTLLDGAIPSCVSTQSKNSIAYVGRAIATVKAAKWQTQLPRTISADHTALLEGVLPEDQYEFDRVVTGIRTNVSEWLWLNVLTQKDVEDAVDSLANYFLIRNGEFSLSLIREIERLKLSRLTARSGPSTMIREQDLRLALLRASLGTTAQHDPALSRLHFHLPSGPLRPLLPSLSNPKNLASSVGTSGLEDTTFDDLLLGTPLGLSYTVEWPLDLFLQPSDMQIYGALFSYLSSLRKTHTRIHICWTSLSNSQRARRRWTGLGEGGTTEDLQTRKGLLRCGWGLVREMSWFLDNLLGYVMTDVIDVEFRRLKQQLRLKPQAGNKGPTNDSAINRDRGSSISSATHRRIISDSDNRKVSIDIEPEASNEPSVPLDFSTLRILHSTYLERLLIGTLLSNPSLTGIIRPIFEVCEHFVAQVERWGGDILPALLFEGSVAGGGDKVGEMVKERWTVVSEINQTFQSLLESFYEQLSLSTSQQPFNARTDASKSVLLNSTMNASVFPFTHSSMRSKDGRKRDSEAEVLRHVERLLLRLDFNGEFSKSSRRGGDLGCDRREKAMNRAASRLALHARLLSTTTMAPPEYTPRLIGAPNTLEHRVFLEQNGNVVSPFHDIPLFADQNNGILNMIVEVPRWTNAKMEISKEEPFNPIKQDIKKGRLRFVRNCFPHHGYIWNYGAFPQTWEDPTQSHAETKAKGDNDPLDVCEIGEQVGYVGQVKQVKVLGIMALLDEGETDWKVLVVDVHDPLASKLNDIEDVERHLPGLVRATNEWFRIYKIPDGKPENQFAFSGEAKNKKYATEIIHECHEAWRRLISGESPAKTPSYDLSIRNTTVEGSPGLTSPNDPVYANLPADSRKPPGPIEPSISKWFYISSAQV
;
A
#
# COMPACT_ATOMS: atom_id res chain seq x y z
N MET A 1 -21.06 74.02 -43.33
CA MET A 1 -20.93 72.60 -43.73
C MET A 1 -19.79 71.91 -42.99
N ILE A 2 -18.51 72.30 -43.18
CA ILE A 2 -17.38 71.61 -42.50
C ILE A 2 -17.46 71.66 -40.97
N ALA A 3 -17.81 72.83 -40.39
CA ALA A 3 -18.01 72.95 -38.94
C ALA A 3 -19.10 72.00 -38.41
N GLU A 4 -20.20 71.87 -39.14
CA GLU A 4 -21.28 70.92 -38.82
C GLU A 4 -20.84 69.46 -38.99
N VAL A 5 -20.00 69.14 -39.98
CA VAL A 5 -19.43 67.80 -40.17
C VAL A 5 -18.51 67.41 -39.01
N LEU A 6 -17.64 68.33 -38.56
CA LEU A 6 -16.78 68.10 -37.39
C LEU A 6 -17.60 67.96 -36.09
N LEU A 7 -18.66 68.75 -35.95
CA LEU A 7 -19.60 68.66 -34.82
C LEU A 7 -20.33 67.30 -34.79
N VAL A 8 -20.71 66.78 -35.96
CA VAL A 8 -21.31 65.44 -36.10
C VAL A 8 -20.30 64.35 -35.80
N LEU A 9 -19.07 64.45 -36.28
CA LEU A 9 -17.98 63.50 -36.00
C LEU A 9 -17.61 63.46 -34.50
N ALA A 10 -17.75 64.57 -33.79
CA ALA A 10 -17.62 64.64 -32.32
C ALA A 10 -18.79 63.98 -31.56
N GLY A 11 -19.86 63.56 -32.25
CA GLY A 11 -21.00 62.84 -31.70
C GLY A 11 -22.27 63.68 -31.53
N HIS A 12 -22.26 64.97 -31.85
CA HIS A 12 -23.44 65.84 -31.72
C HIS A 12 -24.41 65.69 -32.90
N SER A 13 -25.69 66.00 -32.68
CA SER A 13 -26.70 66.04 -33.73
C SER A 13 -26.59 67.33 -34.53
N SER A 14 -26.73 67.25 -35.85
CA SER A 14 -26.75 68.40 -36.76
C SER A 14 -27.98 68.35 -37.66
N SER A 15 -28.44 69.52 -38.11
CA SER A 15 -29.51 69.65 -39.09
C SER A 15 -29.13 69.19 -40.51
N LEU A 16 -27.85 68.89 -40.76
CA LEU A 16 -27.39 68.35 -42.05
C LEU A 16 -27.88 66.92 -42.32
N PHE A 17 -28.16 66.15 -41.27
CA PHE A 17 -28.58 64.74 -41.36
C PHE A 17 -29.96 64.58 -40.72
N THR A 18 -30.91 63.95 -41.43
CA THR A 18 -32.30 63.77 -40.95
C THR A 18 -32.46 62.54 -40.06
N GLN A 19 -32.03 61.37 -40.54
CA GLN A 19 -31.99 60.10 -39.80
C GLN A 19 -30.79 59.24 -40.26
N ASP A 20 -30.11 58.69 -39.25
CA ASP A 20 -29.06 57.67 -39.20
C ASP A 20 -27.79 57.83 -40.06
N TYR A 21 -27.78 58.54 -41.19
CA TYR A 21 -26.55 58.95 -41.96
C TYR A 21 -26.90 59.66 -43.28
N ALA A 22 -28.18 59.71 -43.67
CA ALA A 22 -28.62 60.30 -44.93
C ALA A 22 -28.65 61.84 -44.86
N VAL A 23 -28.12 62.48 -45.91
CA VAL A 23 -28.16 63.94 -46.06
C VAL A 23 -29.62 64.40 -46.21
N HIS A 24 -29.97 65.49 -45.54
CA HIS A 24 -31.34 66.03 -45.60
C HIS A 24 -31.74 66.33 -47.06
N PRO A 25 -32.95 65.91 -47.53
CA PRO A 25 -33.36 65.98 -48.95
C PRO A 25 -33.25 67.39 -49.58
N SER A 26 -33.39 68.43 -48.76
CA SER A 26 -33.20 69.83 -49.19
C SER A 26 -31.78 70.21 -49.62
N PHE A 27 -30.74 69.47 -49.21
CA PHE A 27 -29.36 69.70 -49.64
C PHE A 27 -28.92 68.78 -50.79
N GLU A 28 -29.72 67.76 -51.10
CA GLU A 28 -29.49 66.82 -52.21
C GLU A 28 -29.29 67.49 -53.58
N PRO A 29 -30.03 68.56 -53.97
CA PRO A 29 -29.80 69.23 -55.25
C PRO A 29 -28.60 70.19 -55.27
N LEU A 30 -27.98 70.48 -54.12
CA LEU A 30 -26.88 71.46 -53.97
C LEU A 30 -25.48 70.81 -53.96
N LEU A 31 -25.40 69.48 -53.93
CA LEU A 31 -24.17 68.73 -53.75
C LEU A 31 -23.87 67.89 -54.98
N HIS A 32 -22.59 67.80 -55.37
CA HIS A 32 -22.17 66.85 -56.38
C HIS A 32 -22.37 65.41 -55.85
N PRO A 33 -22.71 64.41 -56.68
CA PRO A 33 -22.89 63.01 -56.23
C PRO A 33 -21.71 62.44 -55.41
N GLY A 34 -20.47 62.82 -55.76
CA GLY A 34 -19.28 62.42 -54.99
C GLY A 34 -19.14 63.11 -53.63
N GLU A 35 -19.59 64.38 -53.50
CA GLU A 35 -19.60 65.10 -52.22
C GLU A 35 -20.69 64.55 -51.30
N ARG A 36 -21.85 64.20 -51.87
CA ARG A 36 -22.91 63.47 -51.17
C ARG A 36 -22.39 62.16 -50.60
N GLN A 37 -21.72 61.34 -51.41
CA GLN A 37 -21.16 60.06 -50.95
C GLN A 37 -20.12 60.27 -49.82
N CYS A 38 -19.28 61.31 -49.90
CA CYS A 38 -18.33 61.63 -48.83
C CYS A 38 -19.03 62.05 -47.53
N LEU A 39 -20.10 62.85 -47.62
CA LEU A 39 -20.88 63.29 -46.46
C LEU A 39 -21.67 62.13 -45.83
N GLU A 40 -22.30 61.28 -46.63
CA GLU A 40 -22.99 60.08 -46.14
C GLU A 40 -22.02 59.12 -45.45
N SER A 41 -20.81 58.96 -46.02
CA SER A 41 -19.79 58.10 -45.42
C SER A 41 -19.20 58.65 -44.13
N LEU A 42 -18.98 59.97 -44.01
CA LEU A 42 -18.58 60.61 -42.75
C LEU A 42 -19.72 60.57 -41.72
N GLY A 43 -20.96 60.72 -42.18
CA GLY A 43 -22.17 60.55 -41.36
C GLY A 43 -22.28 59.14 -40.80
N HIS A 44 -21.95 58.12 -41.59
CA HIS A 44 -21.93 56.72 -41.14
C HIS A 44 -20.89 56.48 -40.02
N ILE A 45 -19.67 56.99 -40.17
CA ILE A 45 -18.63 56.91 -39.12
C ILE A 45 -19.12 57.56 -37.81
N ALA A 46 -19.70 58.76 -37.91
CA ALA A 46 -20.24 59.47 -36.76
C ALA A 46 -21.41 58.73 -36.09
N PHE A 47 -22.28 58.09 -36.88
CA PHE A 47 -23.37 57.27 -36.38
C PHE A 47 -22.85 56.05 -35.62
N GLN A 48 -21.90 55.31 -36.19
CA GLN A 48 -21.28 54.15 -35.53
C GLN A 48 -20.60 54.56 -34.21
N TYR A 49 -19.89 55.69 -34.21
CA TYR A 49 -19.28 56.25 -33.00
C TYR A 49 -20.33 56.57 -31.92
N ARG A 50 -21.42 57.25 -32.28
CA ARG A 50 -22.51 57.59 -31.34
C ARG A 50 -23.17 56.33 -30.78
N LYS A 51 -23.53 55.39 -31.65
CA LYS A 51 -24.14 54.10 -31.27
C LYS A 51 -23.23 53.34 -30.30
N LEU A 52 -21.94 53.26 -30.58
CA LEU A 52 -20.98 52.57 -29.72
C LEU A 52 -20.84 53.27 -28.35
N LYS A 53 -20.84 54.61 -28.31
CA LYS A 53 -20.80 55.39 -27.05
C LYS A 53 -22.08 55.22 -26.22
N GLU A 54 -23.23 55.13 -26.86
CA GLU A 54 -24.51 54.81 -26.23
C GLU A 54 -24.49 53.39 -25.66
N MET A 55 -24.08 52.39 -26.44
CA MET A 55 -23.93 50.99 -25.99
C MET A 55 -22.95 50.88 -24.81
N CYS A 56 -21.79 51.53 -24.86
CA CYS A 56 -20.85 51.59 -23.73
C CYS A 56 -21.49 52.20 -22.48
N SER A 57 -22.28 53.25 -22.63
CA SER A 57 -22.97 53.91 -21.53
C SER A 57 -24.07 53.04 -20.91
N MET A 58 -24.76 52.23 -21.72
CA MET A 58 -25.73 51.24 -21.24
C MET A 58 -25.04 50.07 -20.55
N LEU A 59 -24.05 49.44 -21.20
CA LEU A 59 -23.35 48.26 -20.68
C LEU A 59 -22.46 48.57 -19.48
N SER A 60 -21.99 49.81 -19.31
CA SER A 60 -21.28 50.23 -18.09
C SER A 60 -22.16 50.23 -16.83
N ARG A 61 -23.50 50.20 -16.99
CA ARG A 61 -24.46 50.06 -15.88
C ARG A 61 -24.78 48.61 -15.56
N SER A 62 -24.24 47.65 -16.31
CA SER A 62 -24.42 46.22 -16.09
C SER A 62 -23.78 45.78 -14.77
N SER A 63 -24.26 44.66 -14.22
CA SER A 63 -23.77 44.09 -12.96
C SER A 63 -22.37 43.44 -13.06
N SER A 64 -21.91 43.13 -14.28
CA SER A 64 -20.64 42.43 -14.51
C SER A 64 -19.44 43.37 -14.50
N ARG A 65 -18.44 43.08 -13.65
CA ARG A 65 -17.22 43.90 -13.55
C ARG A 65 -16.36 43.82 -14.81
N TYR A 66 -16.44 42.69 -15.51
CA TYR A 66 -15.68 42.44 -16.73
C TYR A 66 -16.18 43.29 -17.90
N VAL A 67 -17.49 43.35 -18.08
CA VAL A 67 -18.14 44.20 -19.11
C VAL A 67 -17.89 45.68 -18.82
N CYS A 68 -17.94 46.10 -17.55
CA CYS A 68 -17.61 47.47 -17.18
C CYS A 68 -16.15 47.85 -17.49
N ALA A 69 -15.20 46.94 -17.24
CA ALA A 69 -13.79 47.17 -17.58
C ALA A 69 -13.55 47.24 -19.08
N LEU A 70 -14.24 46.40 -19.87
CA LEU A 70 -14.23 46.47 -21.32
C LEU A 70 -14.76 47.83 -21.82
N CYS A 71 -15.94 48.26 -21.34
CA CYS A 71 -16.54 49.53 -21.72
C CYS A 71 -15.68 50.74 -21.30
N SER A 72 -15.06 50.68 -20.11
CA SER A 72 -14.15 51.74 -19.65
C SER A 72 -12.92 51.86 -20.54
N THR A 73 -12.33 50.74 -20.95
CA THR A 73 -11.14 50.72 -21.81
C THR A 73 -11.50 51.14 -23.23
N LEU A 74 -12.65 50.72 -23.74
CA LEU A 74 -13.15 51.13 -25.04
C LEU A 74 -13.42 52.65 -25.10
N ASN A 75 -14.08 53.21 -24.09
CA ASN A 75 -14.27 54.65 -23.97
C ASN A 75 -12.93 55.41 -23.91
N GLN A 76 -11.93 54.85 -23.21
CA GLN A 76 -10.60 55.44 -23.16
C GLN A 76 -9.92 55.43 -24.54
N ILE A 77 -9.96 54.31 -25.27
CA ILE A 77 -9.40 54.20 -26.63
C ILE A 77 -10.06 55.20 -27.58
N LEU A 78 -11.39 55.29 -27.54
CA LEU A 78 -12.15 56.23 -28.38
C LEU A 78 -11.83 57.68 -28.05
N LYS A 79 -11.65 58.01 -26.77
CA LYS A 79 -11.26 59.35 -26.35
C LYS A 79 -9.82 59.68 -26.78
N ASP A 80 -8.89 58.79 -26.50
CA ASP A 80 -7.46 59.02 -26.72
C ASP A 80 -7.11 59.07 -28.21
N GLU A 81 -7.79 58.28 -29.05
CA GLU A 81 -7.45 58.18 -30.48
C GLU A 81 -8.48 58.82 -31.42
N TYR A 82 -9.78 58.56 -31.25
CA TYR A 82 -10.81 59.07 -32.18
C TYR A 82 -11.20 60.53 -31.87
N GLU A 83 -11.51 60.86 -30.61
CA GLU A 83 -11.83 62.25 -30.23
C GLU A 83 -10.62 63.18 -30.42
N THR A 84 -9.41 62.71 -30.08
CA THR A 84 -8.16 63.45 -30.37
C THR A 84 -7.98 63.69 -31.87
N LEU A 85 -8.30 62.71 -32.74
CA LEU A 85 -8.24 62.91 -34.19
C LEU A 85 -9.23 63.99 -34.66
N VAL A 86 -10.44 64.04 -34.10
CA VAL A 86 -11.41 65.10 -34.38
C VAL A 86 -10.86 66.47 -33.97
N ILE A 87 -10.32 66.58 -32.76
CA ILE A 87 -9.72 67.82 -32.23
C ILE A 87 -8.51 68.26 -33.08
N ASP A 88 -7.64 67.33 -33.47
CA ASP A 88 -6.48 67.61 -34.30
C ASP A 88 -6.89 68.09 -35.70
N THR A 89 -7.93 67.48 -36.29
CA THR A 89 -8.45 67.94 -37.59
C THR A 89 -9.07 69.33 -37.50
N GLU A 90 -9.80 69.64 -36.42
CA GLU A 90 -10.32 70.98 -36.16
C GLU A 90 -9.18 71.99 -35.99
N ALA A 91 -8.16 71.66 -35.19
CA ALA A 91 -7.00 72.51 -34.96
C ALA A 91 -6.21 72.78 -36.25
N LYS A 92 -6.07 71.79 -37.14
CA LYS A 92 -5.44 71.94 -38.47
C LYS A 92 -6.25 72.85 -39.40
N VAL A 93 -7.58 72.76 -39.35
CA VAL A 93 -8.49 73.64 -40.11
C VAL A 93 -8.38 75.08 -39.60
N LEU A 94 -8.35 75.29 -38.27
CA LEU A 94 -8.24 76.62 -37.66
C LEU A 94 -6.86 77.26 -37.85
N SER A 95 -5.78 76.48 -37.78
CA SER A 95 -4.40 76.93 -37.98
C SER A 95 -4.00 77.12 -39.45
N ARG A 96 -4.90 76.81 -40.40
CA ARG A 96 -4.67 76.89 -41.85
C ARG A 96 -3.45 76.08 -42.30
N ASP A 97 -3.32 74.86 -41.79
CA ASP A 97 -2.24 73.97 -42.18
C ASP A 97 -2.31 73.65 -43.68
N SER A 98 -1.17 73.77 -44.35
CA SER A 98 -0.98 73.49 -45.78
C SER A 98 -1.33 72.07 -46.20
N THR A 99 -1.42 71.14 -45.25
CA THR A 99 -1.79 69.73 -45.49
C THR A 99 -3.28 69.51 -45.72
N LEU A 100 -4.14 70.34 -45.12
CA LEU A 100 -5.61 70.19 -45.13
C LEU A 100 -6.32 71.40 -45.76
N VAL A 101 -5.70 72.58 -45.71
CA VAL A 101 -6.29 73.84 -46.17
C VAL A 101 -5.56 74.30 -47.43
N ALA A 102 -6.25 74.24 -48.57
CA ALA A 102 -5.71 74.70 -49.85
C ALA A 102 -5.66 76.24 -49.94
N SER A 103 -4.91 76.77 -50.91
CA SER A 103 -4.80 78.21 -51.16
C SER A 103 -6.19 78.84 -51.35
N GLY A 104 -6.60 79.69 -50.40
CA GLY A 104 -7.95 80.27 -50.37
C GLY A 104 -8.82 79.87 -49.17
N SER A 105 -8.28 79.16 -48.16
CA SER A 105 -9.03 78.66 -46.99
C SER A 105 -10.09 77.60 -47.33
N PHE A 106 -9.93 76.91 -48.46
CA PHE A 106 -10.84 75.82 -48.86
C PHE A 106 -10.36 74.49 -48.26
N VAL A 107 -11.28 73.73 -47.66
CA VAL A 107 -11.02 72.39 -47.12
C VAL A 107 -11.83 71.37 -47.93
N PRO A 108 -11.17 70.51 -48.72
CA PRO A 108 -11.87 69.48 -49.48
C PRO A 108 -12.44 68.39 -48.56
N LEU A 109 -13.71 68.04 -48.74
CA LEU A 109 -14.39 66.96 -48.00
C LEU A 109 -13.69 65.61 -48.17
N SER A 110 -13.06 65.37 -49.33
CA SER A 110 -12.30 64.15 -49.61
C SER A 110 -11.07 63.99 -48.71
N SER A 111 -10.39 65.08 -48.33
CA SER A 111 -9.24 65.02 -47.41
C SER A 111 -9.69 64.72 -45.98
N ILE A 112 -10.83 65.27 -45.55
CA ILE A 112 -11.45 64.92 -44.26
C ILE A 112 -11.84 63.43 -44.28
N ARG A 113 -12.51 62.97 -45.34
CA ARG A 113 -12.89 61.55 -45.49
C ARG A 113 -11.69 60.60 -45.46
N ALA A 114 -10.59 60.96 -46.13
CA ALA A 114 -9.36 60.18 -46.12
C ALA A 114 -8.73 60.08 -44.72
N THR A 115 -8.79 61.17 -43.94
CA THR A 115 -8.27 61.19 -42.56
C THR A 115 -9.06 60.27 -41.64
N PHE A 116 -10.39 60.22 -41.77
CA PHE A 116 -11.25 59.36 -40.93
C PHE A 116 -11.45 57.94 -41.48
N ALA A 117 -10.98 57.64 -42.70
CA ALA A 117 -11.13 56.31 -43.31
C ALA A 117 -10.43 55.19 -42.54
N GLU A 118 -9.42 55.53 -41.74
CA GLU A 118 -8.74 54.55 -40.90
C GLU A 118 -9.65 53.94 -39.81
N TRP A 119 -10.76 54.61 -39.48
CA TRP A 119 -11.73 54.20 -38.45
C TRP A 119 -12.93 53.42 -38.99
N ASP A 120 -13.11 53.30 -40.31
CA ASP A 120 -14.25 52.56 -40.89
C ASP A 120 -14.28 51.09 -40.44
N ALA A 121 -13.14 50.40 -40.58
CA ALA A 121 -13.05 48.98 -40.24
C ALA A 121 -13.02 48.74 -38.71
N PRO A 122 -12.27 49.51 -37.89
CA PRO A 122 -12.31 49.39 -36.43
C PRO A 122 -13.68 49.64 -35.82
N LEU A 123 -14.41 50.69 -36.23
CA LEU A 123 -15.73 51.00 -35.66
C LEU A 123 -16.76 49.91 -36.00
N ALA A 124 -16.76 49.41 -37.25
CA ALA A 124 -17.63 48.29 -37.63
C ALA A 124 -17.33 47.00 -36.85
N ALA A 125 -16.03 46.69 -36.62
CA ALA A 125 -15.63 45.52 -35.84
C ALA A 125 -16.02 45.65 -34.35
N LEU A 126 -15.87 46.85 -33.77
CA LEU A 126 -16.25 47.13 -32.39
C LEU A 126 -17.77 47.16 -32.20
N GLU A 127 -18.52 47.69 -33.16
CA GLU A 127 -19.99 47.64 -33.17
C GLU A 127 -20.47 46.18 -33.12
N SER A 128 -19.95 45.32 -34.02
CA SER A 128 -20.29 43.90 -34.03
C SER A 128 -19.93 43.17 -32.73
N LEU A 129 -18.80 43.54 -32.10
CA LEU A 129 -18.40 43.02 -30.80
C LEU A 129 -19.40 43.44 -29.71
N MET A 130 -19.74 44.72 -29.65
CA MET A 130 -20.64 45.27 -28.64
C MET A 130 -22.07 44.73 -28.79
N GLU A 131 -22.54 44.51 -30.01
CA GLU A 131 -23.86 43.90 -30.28
C GLU A 131 -23.91 42.45 -29.79
N GLN A 132 -22.83 41.69 -29.96
CA GLN A 132 -22.74 40.33 -29.42
C GLN A 132 -22.71 40.32 -27.90
N VAL A 133 -22.00 41.28 -27.28
CA VAL A 133 -21.98 41.41 -25.81
C VAL A 133 -23.35 41.81 -25.28
N GLU A 134 -24.08 42.70 -25.96
CA GLU A 134 -25.45 43.10 -25.58
C GLU A 134 -26.47 41.98 -25.77
N ALA A 135 -26.34 41.18 -26.83
CA ALA A 135 -27.27 40.08 -27.13
C ALA A 135 -27.32 39.01 -26.03
N GLN A 136 -26.24 38.85 -25.26
CA GLN A 136 -26.15 37.88 -24.17
C GLN A 136 -26.31 38.56 -22.81
N LYS A 137 -27.35 38.16 -22.07
CA LYS A 137 -27.77 38.78 -20.80
C LYS A 137 -26.75 38.61 -19.66
N ASP A 138 -26.08 37.45 -19.61
CA ASP A 138 -25.09 37.12 -18.57
C ASP A 138 -23.78 36.61 -19.21
N TRP A 139 -22.68 37.30 -18.94
CA TRP A 139 -21.34 36.91 -19.40
C TRP A 139 -20.54 36.27 -18.27
N ARG A 140 -20.06 35.04 -18.51
CA ARG A 140 -19.02 34.44 -17.66
C ARG A 140 -17.64 34.93 -18.12
N PRO A 141 -16.66 35.05 -17.21
CA PRO A 141 -15.37 35.65 -17.54
C PRO A 141 -14.55 34.85 -18.55
N GLY A 142 -14.60 33.51 -18.51
CA GLY A 142 -13.86 32.67 -19.45
C GLY A 142 -14.28 32.89 -20.90
N PRO A 143 -15.57 32.65 -21.25
CA PRO A 143 -16.09 32.88 -22.60
C PRO A 143 -15.89 34.29 -23.13
N LEU A 144 -15.92 35.32 -22.27
CA LEU A 144 -15.69 36.70 -22.68
C LEU A 144 -14.22 36.93 -23.09
N VAL A 145 -13.26 36.43 -22.31
CA VAL A 145 -11.83 36.49 -22.66
C VAL A 145 -11.56 35.69 -23.94
N ASP A 146 -12.14 34.49 -24.06
CA ASP A 146 -12.00 33.63 -25.24
C ASP A 146 -12.54 34.32 -26.50
N LEU A 147 -13.69 35.00 -26.40
CA LEU A 147 -14.28 35.75 -27.49
C LEU A 147 -13.36 36.90 -27.95
N LEU A 148 -12.79 37.66 -27.01
CA LEU A 148 -11.89 38.77 -27.33
C LEU A 148 -10.59 38.28 -27.96
N GLN A 149 -10.02 37.19 -27.44
CA GLN A 149 -8.82 36.57 -28.03
C GLN A 149 -9.09 36.06 -29.45
N MET A 150 -10.22 35.39 -29.67
CA MET A 150 -10.63 34.94 -31.01
C MET A 150 -10.83 36.11 -31.98
N ARG A 151 -11.38 37.23 -31.51
CA ARG A 151 -11.60 38.44 -32.31
C ARG A 151 -10.33 39.26 -32.53
N ALA A 152 -9.31 39.10 -31.69
CA ALA A 152 -8.01 39.74 -31.88
C ALA A 152 -7.22 39.10 -33.05
N LEU A 153 -7.47 37.83 -33.36
CA LEU A 153 -6.86 37.09 -34.48
C LEU A 153 -7.41 37.55 -35.85
N THR A 154 -7.09 38.77 -36.24
CA THR A 154 -7.46 39.36 -37.54
C THR A 154 -6.22 39.70 -38.36
N GLY A 155 -6.34 39.71 -39.69
CA GLY A 155 -5.25 40.14 -40.59
C GLY A 155 -4.98 41.65 -40.58
N THR A 156 -5.79 42.43 -39.86
CA THR A 156 -5.73 43.89 -39.75
C THR A 156 -5.13 44.31 -38.42
N HIS A 157 -3.88 44.81 -38.43
CA HIS A 157 -3.11 45.15 -37.23
C HIS A 157 -3.85 46.08 -36.26
N ARG A 158 -4.53 47.13 -36.76
CA ARG A 158 -5.21 48.11 -35.91
C ARG A 158 -6.39 47.51 -35.13
N ILE A 159 -7.15 46.63 -35.76
CA ILE A 159 -8.27 45.93 -35.10
C ILE A 159 -7.71 44.95 -34.07
N ALA A 160 -6.66 44.19 -34.43
CA ALA A 160 -5.99 43.29 -33.51
C ALA A 160 -5.44 44.02 -32.26
N ASP A 161 -4.81 45.18 -32.43
CA ASP A 161 -4.27 45.99 -31.34
C ASP A 161 -5.37 46.50 -30.38
N ILE A 162 -6.43 47.11 -30.93
CA ILE A 162 -7.56 47.61 -30.13
C ILE A 162 -8.21 46.46 -29.35
N ILE A 163 -8.51 45.33 -30.01
CA ILE A 163 -9.16 44.20 -29.35
C ILE A 163 -8.22 43.52 -28.33
N SER A 164 -6.91 43.48 -28.59
CA SER A 164 -5.91 42.99 -27.64
C SER A 164 -5.87 43.84 -26.36
N ARG A 165 -5.93 45.18 -26.50
CA ARG A 165 -5.99 46.10 -25.35
C ARG A 165 -7.27 45.91 -24.53
N LEU A 166 -8.41 45.68 -25.19
CA LEU A 166 -9.66 45.32 -24.52
C LEU A 166 -9.56 43.98 -23.80
N SER A 167 -8.98 42.96 -24.44
CA SER A 167 -8.72 41.65 -23.86
C SER A 167 -7.84 41.75 -22.60
N THR A 168 -6.75 42.51 -22.68
CA THR A 168 -5.83 42.75 -21.56
C THR A 168 -6.55 43.38 -20.36
N ALA A 169 -7.45 44.33 -20.58
CA ALA A 169 -8.22 44.96 -19.51
C ALA A 169 -9.14 43.97 -18.79
N VAL A 170 -9.84 43.11 -19.55
CA VAL A 170 -10.71 42.06 -18.99
C VAL A 170 -9.88 41.01 -18.23
N GLN A 171 -8.74 40.60 -18.80
CA GLN A 171 -7.80 39.66 -18.15
C GLN A 171 -7.22 40.22 -16.83
N ARG A 172 -6.97 41.54 -16.72
CA ARG A 172 -6.52 42.16 -15.46
C ARG A 172 -7.56 42.07 -14.34
N VAL A 173 -8.85 42.24 -14.67
CA VAL A 173 -9.95 42.06 -13.70
C VAL A 173 -10.01 40.60 -13.25
N TRP A 174 -9.91 39.67 -14.20
CA TRP A 174 -9.91 38.23 -13.93
C TRP A 174 -8.75 37.83 -13.01
N ARG A 175 -7.56 38.34 -13.31
CA ARG A 175 -6.35 38.12 -12.52
C ARG A 175 -6.46 38.65 -11.10
N THR A 176 -7.12 39.79 -10.91
CA THR A 176 -7.36 40.33 -9.56
C THR A 176 -8.26 39.40 -8.74
N GLN A 177 -9.28 38.82 -9.36
CA GLN A 177 -10.11 37.80 -8.72
C GLN A 177 -9.34 36.50 -8.46
N LEU A 178 -8.45 36.11 -9.38
CA LEU A 178 -7.57 34.96 -9.22
C LEU A 178 -6.63 35.14 -8.02
N ILE A 179 -6.00 36.30 -7.86
CA ILE A 179 -5.13 36.62 -6.71
C ILE A 179 -5.93 36.54 -5.41
N ALA A 180 -7.14 37.11 -5.38
CA ALA A 180 -8.02 37.03 -4.21
C ALA A 180 -8.38 35.58 -3.82
N PHE A 181 -8.51 34.69 -4.80
CA PHE A 181 -8.80 33.27 -4.58
C PHE A 181 -7.55 32.47 -4.18
N ILE A 182 -6.46 32.58 -4.94
CA ILE A 182 -5.22 31.82 -4.74
C ILE A 182 -4.47 32.29 -3.50
N VAL A 183 -4.27 33.61 -3.31
CA VAL A 183 -3.42 34.11 -2.22
C VAL A 183 -4.21 34.25 -0.92
N HIS A 184 -5.46 34.71 -1.01
CA HIS A 184 -6.26 35.07 0.17
C HIS A 184 -7.41 34.11 0.47
N GLY A 185 -7.66 33.09 -0.37
CA GLY A 185 -8.74 32.12 -0.17
C GLY A 185 -10.13 32.78 -0.06
N SER A 186 -10.31 33.96 -0.69
CA SER A 186 -11.56 34.72 -0.64
C SER A 186 -12.31 34.62 -1.96
N LEU A 187 -13.62 34.43 -1.85
CA LEU A 187 -14.53 34.44 -2.99
C LEU A 187 -15.17 35.83 -3.12
N SER A 188 -15.25 36.33 -4.36
CA SER A 188 -16.00 37.54 -4.68
C SER A 188 -17.50 37.27 -4.52
N THR A 189 -18.24 38.25 -3.98
CA THR A 189 -19.70 38.19 -3.89
C THR A 189 -20.39 38.39 -5.24
N VAL A 190 -19.69 39.01 -6.19
CA VAL A 190 -20.15 39.27 -7.55
C VAL A 190 -19.31 38.40 -8.49
N GLU A 191 -19.94 37.49 -9.22
CA GLU A 191 -19.33 36.54 -10.16
C GLU A 191 -18.19 35.71 -9.53
N PRO A 192 -18.50 34.77 -8.61
CA PRO A 192 -17.48 33.98 -7.93
C PRO A 192 -16.76 33.03 -8.90
N LEU A 193 -15.44 32.90 -8.73
CA LEU A 193 -14.63 31.95 -9.50
C LEU A 193 -14.91 30.48 -9.12
N ALA A 194 -15.34 30.25 -7.89
CA ALA A 194 -15.62 28.92 -7.34
C ALA A 194 -16.90 28.90 -6.49
N SER A 195 -17.47 27.71 -6.32
CA SER A 195 -18.62 27.44 -5.45
C SER A 195 -18.28 27.62 -3.96
N SER A 196 -19.29 27.49 -3.08
CA SER A 196 -19.10 27.45 -1.62
C SER A 196 -18.17 26.32 -1.16
N ASP A 197 -18.04 25.25 -1.94
CA ASP A 197 -17.16 24.11 -1.68
C ASP A 197 -15.76 24.31 -2.31
N TYR A 198 -15.49 25.52 -2.80
CA TYR A 198 -14.25 25.92 -3.47
C TYR A 198 -13.96 25.12 -4.76
N THR A 199 -14.99 24.58 -5.41
CA THR A 199 -14.88 23.97 -6.75
C THR A 199 -15.05 25.02 -7.83
N LEU A 200 -14.14 25.07 -8.81
CA LEU A 200 -14.17 26.06 -9.89
C LEU A 200 -15.45 25.92 -10.71
N LEU A 201 -16.15 27.03 -10.95
CA LEU A 201 -17.37 27.03 -11.75
C LEU A 201 -17.05 26.84 -13.23
N ASP A 202 -17.95 26.16 -13.94
CA ASP A 202 -17.79 25.94 -15.37
C ASP A 202 -17.84 27.29 -16.13
N GLY A 203 -16.93 27.51 -17.08
CA GLY A 203 -16.79 28.81 -17.78
C GLY A 203 -16.19 29.97 -16.94
N ALA A 204 -15.71 29.74 -15.72
CA ALA A 204 -15.04 30.77 -14.92
C ALA A 204 -13.56 31.01 -15.32
N ILE A 205 -12.97 30.07 -16.05
CA ILE A 205 -11.57 30.10 -16.50
C ILE A 205 -11.54 30.18 -18.03
N PRO A 206 -10.72 31.05 -18.62
CA PRO A 206 -10.52 31.11 -20.07
C PRO A 206 -9.95 29.80 -20.63
N SER A 207 -10.28 29.48 -21.88
CA SER A 207 -9.74 28.32 -22.61
C SER A 207 -8.22 28.38 -22.84
N CYS A 208 -7.63 29.58 -22.79
CA CYS A 208 -6.19 29.77 -22.93
C CYS A 208 -5.38 29.20 -21.75
N VAL A 209 -6.02 28.95 -20.59
CA VAL A 209 -5.36 28.36 -19.41
C VAL A 209 -5.28 26.84 -19.55
N SER A 210 -4.09 26.28 -19.32
CA SER A 210 -3.90 24.82 -19.40
C SER A 210 -4.72 24.07 -18.34
N THR A 211 -5.08 22.82 -18.66
CA THR A 211 -5.81 21.95 -17.72
C THR A 211 -5.02 21.69 -16.43
N GLN A 212 -3.69 21.67 -16.51
CA GLN A 212 -2.80 21.53 -15.37
C GLN A 212 -2.86 22.75 -14.44
N SER A 213 -2.82 23.96 -15.00
CA SER A 213 -2.95 25.20 -14.23
C SER A 213 -4.33 25.36 -13.63
N LYS A 214 -5.39 25.00 -14.37
CA LYS A 214 -6.77 24.94 -13.83
C LYS A 214 -6.87 24.07 -12.56
N ASN A 215 -6.29 22.87 -12.60
CA ASN A 215 -6.28 21.96 -11.44
C ASN A 215 -5.45 22.54 -10.27
N SER A 216 -4.32 23.19 -10.58
CA SER A 216 -3.44 23.80 -9.58
C SER A 216 -4.11 24.99 -8.89
N ILE A 217 -4.83 25.84 -9.65
CA ILE A 217 -5.63 26.94 -9.12
C ILE A 217 -6.73 26.43 -8.19
N ALA A 218 -7.46 25.38 -8.61
CA ALA A 218 -8.51 24.76 -7.80
C ALA A 218 -7.95 24.25 -6.47
N TYR A 219 -6.82 23.55 -6.54
CA TYR A 219 -6.15 22.98 -5.39
C TYR A 219 -5.66 24.05 -4.41
N VAL A 220 -4.88 25.03 -4.88
CA VAL A 220 -4.29 26.08 -4.03
C VAL A 220 -5.39 26.93 -3.40
N GLY A 221 -6.37 27.37 -4.20
CA GLY A 221 -7.49 28.17 -3.70
C GLY A 221 -8.33 27.43 -2.66
N ARG A 222 -8.63 26.14 -2.89
CA ARG A 222 -9.32 25.31 -1.89
C ARG A 222 -8.50 25.17 -0.62
N ALA A 223 -7.22 24.85 -0.72
CA ALA A 223 -6.37 24.62 0.45
C ALA A 223 -6.22 25.87 1.32
N ILE A 224 -6.04 27.04 0.72
CA ILE A 224 -5.89 28.30 1.46
C ILE A 224 -7.23 28.75 2.03
N ALA A 225 -8.32 28.57 1.30
CA ALA A 225 -9.65 28.92 1.77
C ALA A 225 -10.11 28.02 2.94
N THR A 226 -9.79 26.72 2.93
CA THR A 226 -10.07 25.82 4.07
C THR A 226 -9.24 26.18 5.30
N VAL A 227 -7.94 26.50 5.14
CA VAL A 227 -7.09 26.99 6.24
C VAL A 227 -7.65 28.28 6.84
N LYS A 228 -8.15 29.19 6.00
CA LYS A 228 -8.78 30.44 6.44
C LYS A 228 -10.10 30.19 7.17
N ALA A 229 -10.95 29.31 6.66
CA ALA A 229 -12.23 28.96 7.27
C ALA A 229 -12.06 28.32 8.67
N ALA A 230 -11.00 27.53 8.84
CA ALA A 230 -10.64 26.91 10.13
C ALA A 230 -10.07 27.91 11.18
N LYS A 231 -9.97 29.21 10.87
CA LYS A 231 -9.45 30.27 11.75
C LYS A 231 -8.08 29.94 12.37
N TRP A 232 -7.20 29.34 11.57
CA TRP A 232 -5.86 28.95 12.03
C TRP A 232 -4.97 30.17 12.33
N GLN A 233 -4.21 30.09 13.44
CA GLN A 233 -3.42 31.20 13.98
C GLN A 233 -2.19 31.57 13.11
N THR A 234 -1.74 30.67 12.24
CA THR A 234 -0.62 30.91 11.31
C THR A 234 -1.10 30.79 9.87
N GLN A 235 -1.69 31.85 9.32
CA GLN A 235 -1.89 31.96 7.87
C GLN A 235 -0.55 31.99 7.14
N LEU A 236 -0.58 31.81 5.82
CA LEU A 236 0.60 32.03 4.96
C LEU A 236 1.30 33.36 5.35
N PRO A 237 2.63 33.33 5.57
CA PRO A 237 3.38 34.53 5.90
C PRO A 237 3.10 35.66 4.91
N ARG A 238 2.91 36.89 5.42
CA ARG A 238 2.61 38.06 4.59
C ARG A 238 3.67 38.32 3.51
N THR A 239 4.90 37.91 3.74
CA THR A 239 6.01 37.97 2.77
C THR A 239 5.74 37.07 1.57
N ILE A 240 5.44 35.78 1.80
CA ILE A 240 5.13 34.80 0.75
C ILE A 240 3.86 35.22 -0.02
N SER A 241 2.84 35.73 0.69
CA SER A 241 1.63 36.25 0.03
C SER A 241 1.91 37.48 -0.85
N ALA A 242 2.81 38.37 -0.42
CA ALA A 242 3.22 39.53 -1.23
C ALA A 242 4.01 39.08 -2.47
N ASP A 243 4.92 38.13 -2.32
CA ASP A 243 5.72 37.58 -3.41
C ASP A 243 4.83 36.88 -4.46
N HIS A 244 3.86 36.05 -4.02
CA HIS A 244 2.89 35.42 -4.92
C HIS A 244 2.01 36.44 -5.65
N THR A 245 1.65 37.55 -4.98
CA THR A 245 0.88 38.64 -5.60
C THR A 245 1.71 39.33 -6.69
N ALA A 246 2.97 39.66 -6.40
CA ALA A 246 3.88 40.27 -7.38
C ALA A 246 4.13 39.37 -8.59
N LEU A 247 4.31 38.06 -8.38
CA LEU A 247 4.46 37.08 -9.46
C LEU A 247 3.22 36.97 -10.35
N LEU A 248 2.03 36.97 -9.75
CA LEU A 248 0.77 36.92 -10.52
C LEU A 248 0.49 38.25 -11.24
N GLU A 249 0.80 39.40 -10.65
CA GLU A 249 0.61 40.71 -11.29
C GLU A 249 1.50 40.93 -12.52
N GLY A 250 2.65 40.25 -12.58
CA GLY A 250 3.57 40.33 -13.72
C GLY A 250 3.16 39.51 -14.94
N VAL A 251 2.16 38.62 -14.83
CA VAL A 251 1.81 37.66 -15.90
C VAL A 251 0.36 37.78 -16.33
N LEU A 252 0.10 37.52 -17.62
CA LEU A 252 -1.25 37.44 -18.19
C LEU A 252 -1.56 36.00 -18.62
N PRO A 253 -2.84 35.57 -18.56
CA PRO A 253 -3.27 34.24 -19.02
C PRO A 253 -2.99 33.93 -20.50
N GLU A 254 -2.84 34.94 -21.35
CA GLU A 254 -2.48 34.77 -22.76
C GLU A 254 -1.07 34.20 -22.96
N ASP A 255 -0.13 34.52 -22.05
CA ASP A 255 1.22 33.97 -22.02
C ASP A 255 1.24 32.61 -21.31
N GLN A 256 0.72 31.58 -21.99
CA GLN A 256 0.47 30.25 -21.42
C GLN A 256 1.67 29.67 -20.66
N TYR A 257 2.89 29.79 -21.19
CA TYR A 257 4.09 29.20 -20.59
C TYR A 257 4.48 29.88 -19.27
N GLU A 258 4.55 31.21 -19.27
CA GLU A 258 4.94 31.98 -18.10
C GLU A 258 3.86 31.87 -17.00
N PHE A 259 2.58 31.87 -17.40
CA PHE A 259 1.45 31.70 -16.47
C PHE A 259 1.49 30.32 -15.81
N ASP A 260 1.69 29.26 -16.59
CA ASP A 260 1.78 27.89 -16.08
C ASP A 260 2.98 27.70 -15.14
N ARG A 261 4.12 28.34 -15.43
CA ARG A 261 5.30 28.32 -14.57
C ARG A 261 5.02 28.98 -13.22
N VAL A 262 4.42 30.17 -13.21
CA VAL A 262 4.08 30.91 -11.98
C VAL A 262 3.06 30.13 -11.14
N VAL A 263 1.97 29.65 -11.74
CA VAL A 263 0.94 28.88 -11.04
C VAL A 263 1.51 27.58 -10.45
N THR A 264 2.40 26.90 -11.18
CA THR A 264 3.07 25.70 -10.68
C THR A 264 4.01 26.02 -9.52
N GLY A 265 4.78 27.11 -9.60
CA GLY A 265 5.65 27.57 -8.51
C GLY A 265 4.87 27.91 -7.24
N ILE A 266 3.75 28.65 -7.38
CA ILE A 266 2.86 28.96 -6.25
C ILE A 266 2.31 27.69 -5.63
N ARG A 267 1.85 26.73 -6.45
CA ARG A 267 1.37 25.43 -5.95
C ARG A 267 2.45 24.74 -5.11
N THR A 268 3.68 24.66 -5.62
CA THR A 268 4.79 24.02 -4.91
C THR A 268 5.05 24.69 -3.55
N ASN A 269 5.18 26.02 -3.52
CA ASN A 269 5.42 26.77 -2.28
C ASN A 269 4.29 26.57 -1.25
N VAL A 270 3.04 26.58 -1.71
CA VAL A 270 1.88 26.39 -0.83
C VAL A 270 1.83 24.95 -0.32
N SER A 271 2.06 23.94 -1.16
CA SER A 271 2.09 22.54 -0.75
C SER A 271 3.21 22.27 0.26
N GLU A 272 4.41 22.82 0.06
CA GLU A 272 5.52 22.72 1.03
C GLU A 272 5.16 23.37 2.37
N TRP A 273 4.58 24.57 2.33
CA TRP A 273 4.15 25.27 3.54
C TRP A 273 3.09 24.48 4.31
N LEU A 274 2.10 23.90 3.61
CA LEU A 274 1.07 23.08 4.25
C LEU A 274 1.62 21.79 4.83
N TRP A 275 2.59 21.15 4.16
CA TRP A 275 3.25 19.93 4.64
C TRP A 275 4.10 20.17 5.90
N LEU A 276 4.70 21.36 6.01
CA LEU A 276 5.50 21.73 7.18
C LEU A 276 4.67 22.19 8.37
N ASN A 277 3.53 22.87 8.13
CA ASN A 277 2.82 23.60 9.19
C ASN A 277 1.41 23.10 9.52
N VAL A 278 0.71 22.43 8.59
CA VAL A 278 -0.71 22.08 8.75
C VAL A 278 -0.92 20.58 8.88
N LEU A 279 -0.46 19.79 7.91
CA LEU A 279 -0.56 18.34 7.94
C LEU A 279 0.84 17.77 7.89
N THR A 280 1.42 17.52 9.07
CA THR A 280 2.79 17.02 9.14
C THR A 280 2.85 15.57 8.70
N GLN A 281 4.04 15.12 8.25
CA GLN A 281 4.26 13.72 7.91
C GLN A 281 3.87 12.78 9.06
N LYS A 282 4.12 13.20 10.31
CA LYS A 282 3.78 12.41 11.50
C LYS A 282 2.27 12.24 11.63
N ASP A 283 1.48 13.29 11.42
CA ASP A 283 0.02 13.22 11.50
C ASP A 283 -0.56 12.27 10.43
N VAL A 284 0.02 12.26 9.23
CA VAL A 284 -0.36 11.32 8.15
C VAL A 284 0.04 9.89 8.51
N GLU A 285 1.26 9.68 9.02
CA GLU A 285 1.72 8.35 9.46
C GLU A 285 0.83 7.81 10.59
N ASP A 286 0.51 8.62 11.59
CA ASP A 286 -0.35 8.28 12.72
C ASP A 286 -1.79 7.97 12.25
N ALA A 287 -2.33 8.76 11.31
CA ALA A 287 -3.65 8.50 10.72
C ALA A 287 -3.68 7.19 9.94
N VAL A 288 -2.68 6.94 9.07
CA VAL A 288 -2.56 5.70 8.29
C VAL A 288 -2.35 4.48 9.19
N ASP A 289 -1.56 4.59 10.25
CA ASP A 289 -1.42 3.54 11.26
C ASP A 289 -2.73 3.27 11.99
N SER A 290 -3.47 4.30 12.40
CA SER A 290 -4.76 4.12 13.06
C SER A 290 -5.77 3.41 12.15
N LEU A 291 -5.89 3.83 10.88
CA LEU A 291 -6.79 3.19 9.91
C LEU A 291 -6.40 1.73 9.68
N ALA A 292 -5.11 1.42 9.56
CA ALA A 292 -4.64 0.04 9.38
C ALA A 292 -4.86 -0.82 10.64
N ASN A 293 -4.58 -0.30 11.83
CA ASN A 293 -4.72 -1.04 13.08
C ASN A 293 -6.18 -1.44 13.35
N TYR A 294 -7.14 -0.55 13.05
CA TYR A 294 -8.55 -0.74 13.37
C TYR A 294 -9.37 -1.30 12.20
N PHE A 295 -9.30 -0.73 11.00
CA PHE A 295 -10.10 -1.18 9.86
C PHE A 295 -9.50 -2.42 9.18
N LEU A 296 -8.16 -2.51 9.11
CA LEU A 296 -7.47 -3.67 8.51
C LEU A 296 -7.11 -4.74 9.54
N ILE A 297 -7.58 -4.61 10.79
CA ILE A 297 -7.43 -5.62 11.86
C ILE A 297 -5.96 -5.97 12.16
N ARG A 298 -5.03 -5.03 11.90
CA ARG A 298 -3.61 -5.28 12.17
C ARG A 298 -3.30 -5.35 13.66
N ASN A 299 -4.10 -4.68 14.50
CA ASN A 299 -4.07 -4.90 15.95
C ASN A 299 -4.91 -6.14 16.31
N GLY A 300 -4.27 -7.31 16.24
CA GLY A 300 -4.92 -8.60 16.46
C GLY A 300 -5.53 -8.76 17.86
N GLU A 301 -4.89 -8.23 18.91
CA GLU A 301 -5.40 -8.32 20.29
C GLU A 301 -6.71 -7.55 20.47
N PHE A 302 -6.73 -6.29 20.02
CA PHE A 302 -7.92 -5.44 20.07
C PHE A 302 -9.06 -6.02 19.24
N SER A 303 -8.77 -6.48 18.02
CA SER A 303 -9.79 -7.06 17.12
C SER A 303 -10.48 -8.30 17.71
N LEU A 304 -9.72 -9.20 18.34
CA LEU A 304 -10.25 -10.40 18.98
C LEU A 304 -11.08 -10.05 20.22
N SER A 305 -10.61 -9.09 21.02
CA SER A 305 -11.35 -8.55 22.16
C SER A 305 -12.66 -7.89 21.73
N LEU A 306 -12.64 -7.13 20.63
CA LEU A 306 -13.81 -6.47 20.05
C LEU A 306 -14.85 -7.47 19.56
N ILE A 307 -14.43 -8.48 18.78
CA ILE A 307 -15.33 -9.54 18.30
C ILE A 307 -15.97 -10.26 19.49
N ARG A 308 -15.19 -10.61 20.51
CA ARG A 308 -15.69 -11.27 21.74
C ARG A 308 -16.70 -10.41 22.50
N GLU A 309 -16.45 -9.12 22.67
CA GLU A 309 -17.39 -8.24 23.37
C GLU A 309 -18.67 -8.00 22.56
N ILE A 310 -18.60 -7.94 21.23
CA ILE A 310 -19.78 -7.87 20.35
C ILE A 310 -20.60 -9.17 20.45
N GLU A 311 -19.96 -10.34 20.44
CA GLU A 311 -20.65 -11.63 20.62
C GLU A 311 -21.28 -11.75 22.01
N ARG A 312 -20.56 -11.32 23.06
CA ARG A 312 -21.07 -11.27 24.43
C ARG A 312 -22.28 -10.34 24.54
N LEU A 313 -22.25 -9.18 23.90
CA LEU A 313 -23.36 -8.25 23.85
C LEU A 313 -24.57 -8.91 23.17
N LYS A 314 -24.37 -9.58 22.03
CA LYS A 314 -25.41 -10.32 21.32
C LYS A 314 -26.04 -11.41 22.21
N LEU A 315 -25.23 -12.26 22.82
CA LEU A 315 -25.67 -13.33 23.73
C LEU A 315 -26.44 -12.78 24.93
N SER A 316 -25.89 -11.78 25.62
CA SER A 316 -26.51 -11.17 26.79
C SER A 316 -27.89 -10.59 26.50
N ARG A 317 -28.08 -10.00 25.31
CA ARG A 317 -29.34 -9.39 24.89
C ARG A 317 -30.34 -10.42 24.37
N LEU A 318 -29.88 -11.53 23.79
CA LEU A 318 -30.71 -12.69 23.41
C LEU A 318 -31.26 -13.45 24.64
N THR A 319 -30.47 -13.59 25.71
CA THR A 319 -30.87 -14.32 26.93
C THR A 319 -31.65 -13.49 27.95
N ALA A 320 -31.72 -12.16 27.77
CA ALA A 320 -32.41 -11.26 28.69
C ALA A 320 -33.94 -11.36 28.53
N ARG A 321 -34.66 -11.39 29.67
CA ARG A 321 -36.13 -11.37 29.71
C ARG A 321 -36.67 -10.04 29.15
N SER A 322 -37.72 -10.11 28.33
CA SER A 322 -38.30 -8.98 27.56
C SER A 322 -38.36 -7.67 28.35
N GLY A 323 -37.69 -6.64 27.82
CA GLY A 323 -37.69 -5.26 28.30
C GLY A 323 -36.94 -4.32 27.33
N PRO A 324 -36.98 -3.00 27.51
CA PRO A 324 -36.28 -2.03 26.63
C PRO A 324 -34.75 -2.19 26.64
N SER A 325 -34.20 -2.91 27.62
CA SER A 325 -32.79 -3.32 27.73
C SER A 325 -32.40 -4.49 26.82
N THR A 326 -33.31 -5.00 25.97
CA THR A 326 -33.03 -6.08 25.01
C THR A 326 -32.58 -5.56 23.64
N MET A 327 -32.68 -4.25 23.39
CA MET A 327 -32.24 -3.63 22.14
C MET A 327 -30.75 -3.26 22.19
N ILE A 328 -30.06 -3.45 21.07
CA ILE A 328 -28.68 -3.00 20.85
C ILE A 328 -28.73 -1.60 20.24
N ARG A 329 -28.13 -0.63 20.91
CA ARG A 329 -28.00 0.77 20.45
C ARG A 329 -26.54 1.08 20.11
N GLU A 330 -26.32 2.14 19.35
CA GLU A 330 -24.97 2.63 19.03
C GLU A 330 -24.15 2.95 20.30
N GLN A 331 -24.79 3.43 21.36
CA GLN A 331 -24.13 3.67 22.65
C GLN A 331 -23.65 2.37 23.32
N ASP A 332 -24.39 1.26 23.19
CA ASP A 332 -23.97 -0.05 23.70
C ASP A 332 -22.75 -0.56 22.89
N LEU A 333 -22.71 -0.32 21.58
CA LEU A 333 -21.57 -0.64 20.71
C LEU A 333 -20.34 0.22 21.01
N ARG A 334 -20.53 1.52 21.31
CA ARG A 334 -19.44 2.40 21.77
C ARG A 334 -18.85 1.91 23.10
N LEU A 335 -19.70 1.47 24.03
CA LEU A 335 -19.23 0.86 25.28
C LEU A 335 -18.51 -0.47 25.05
N ALA A 336 -18.96 -1.29 24.11
CA ALA A 336 -18.27 -2.51 23.72
C ALA A 336 -16.88 -2.23 23.14
N LEU A 337 -16.75 -1.18 22.31
CA LEU A 337 -15.48 -0.71 21.76
C LEU A 337 -14.52 -0.25 22.88
N LEU A 338 -15.02 0.52 23.86
CA LEU A 338 -14.23 0.93 25.02
C LEU A 338 -13.80 -0.27 25.88
N ARG A 339 -14.70 -1.22 26.15
CA ARG A 339 -14.37 -2.45 26.90
C ARG A 339 -13.36 -3.31 26.18
N ALA A 340 -13.48 -3.43 24.87
CA ALA A 340 -12.54 -4.18 24.04
C ALA A 340 -11.12 -3.58 24.08
N SER A 341 -11.02 -2.26 24.27
CA SER A 341 -9.72 -1.58 24.40
C SER A 341 -9.02 -1.86 25.72
N LEU A 342 -9.75 -2.16 26.81
CA LEU A 342 -9.17 -2.40 28.14
C LEU A 342 -8.31 -3.67 28.14
N GLY A 343 -7.07 -3.55 28.61
CA GLY A 343 -6.13 -4.67 28.63
C GLY A 343 -5.52 -5.02 27.27
N THR A 344 -5.66 -4.14 26.27
CA THR A 344 -4.99 -4.24 24.97
C THR A 344 -4.13 -3.02 24.71
N THR A 345 -3.25 -3.09 23.71
CA THR A 345 -2.42 -1.97 23.25
C THR A 345 -3.23 -0.72 22.83
N ALA A 346 -4.52 -0.87 22.52
CA ALA A 346 -5.40 0.21 22.12
C ALA A 346 -5.90 1.08 23.30
N GLN A 347 -5.63 0.71 24.55
CA GLN A 347 -6.14 1.42 25.74
C GLN A 347 -5.68 2.89 25.83
N HIS A 348 -4.47 3.18 25.35
CA HIS A 348 -3.86 4.52 25.39
C HIS A 348 -3.85 5.22 24.03
N ASP A 349 -4.49 4.64 23.01
CA ASP A 349 -4.50 5.21 21.66
C ASP A 349 -5.54 6.34 21.55
N PRO A 350 -5.13 7.58 21.23
CA PRO A 350 -6.06 8.70 21.05
C PRO A 350 -7.01 8.50 19.86
N ALA A 351 -6.65 7.69 18.87
CA ALA A 351 -7.47 7.43 17.68
C ALA A 351 -8.77 6.67 18.00
N LEU A 352 -8.84 5.98 19.14
CA LEU A 352 -10.05 5.27 19.60
C LEU A 352 -11.25 6.23 19.75
N SER A 353 -10.99 7.49 20.13
CA SER A 353 -12.02 8.52 20.29
C SER A 353 -12.73 8.89 18.98
N ARG A 354 -12.05 8.67 17.83
CA ARG A 354 -12.53 8.98 16.47
C ARG A 354 -13.32 7.84 15.84
N LEU A 355 -13.36 6.67 16.47
CA LEU A 355 -14.03 5.48 15.94
C LEU A 355 -15.45 5.34 16.47
N HIS A 356 -16.41 5.24 15.56
CA HIS A 356 -17.82 5.07 15.91
C HIS A 356 -18.49 4.02 15.04
N PHE A 357 -19.33 3.19 15.67
CA PHE A 357 -20.21 2.27 14.96
C PHE A 357 -21.51 2.96 14.60
N HIS A 358 -21.95 2.76 13.36
CA HIS A 358 -23.26 3.19 12.88
C HIS A 358 -24.14 1.98 12.59
N LEU A 359 -25.41 2.10 12.97
CA LEU A 359 -26.46 1.11 12.69
C LEU A 359 -27.45 1.70 11.69
N PRO A 360 -27.30 1.43 10.37
CA PRO A 360 -28.19 1.98 9.33
C PRO A 360 -29.66 1.58 9.54
N SER A 361 -29.90 0.41 10.12
CA SER A 361 -31.24 -0.12 10.41
C SER A 361 -31.81 0.32 11.76
N GLY A 362 -31.12 1.19 12.51
CA GLY A 362 -31.56 1.70 13.81
C GLY A 362 -31.31 0.73 14.99
N PRO A 363 -31.87 1.01 16.19
CA PRO A 363 -31.76 0.12 17.36
C PRO A 363 -32.51 -1.20 17.15
N LEU A 364 -31.85 -2.33 17.36
CA LEU A 364 -32.41 -3.64 17.02
C LEU A 364 -32.49 -4.57 18.20
N ARG A 365 -33.57 -5.36 18.24
CA ARG A 365 -33.65 -6.55 19.08
C ARG A 365 -32.91 -7.68 18.37
N PRO A 366 -31.87 -8.29 18.96
CA PRO A 366 -31.23 -9.44 18.35
C PRO A 366 -32.27 -10.57 18.27
N LEU A 367 -32.63 -10.99 17.07
CA LEU A 367 -33.49 -12.14 16.82
C LEU A 367 -32.62 -13.36 16.45
N LEU A 368 -33.11 -14.56 16.77
CA LEU A 368 -32.51 -15.80 16.27
C LEU A 368 -32.71 -15.87 14.74
N PRO A 369 -31.73 -16.37 13.95
CA PRO A 369 -31.83 -16.43 12.48
C PRO A 369 -32.90 -17.37 11.89
N SER A 370 -33.85 -17.85 12.70
CA SER A 370 -34.84 -18.83 12.30
C SER A 370 -36.21 -18.35 12.74
N LEU A 371 -36.94 -17.69 11.83
CA LEU A 371 -38.42 -17.61 11.74
C LEU A 371 -38.90 -16.54 10.72
N SER A 372 -38.03 -15.91 9.92
CA SER A 372 -38.48 -15.23 8.71
C SER A 372 -38.77 -16.27 7.63
N ASN A 373 -40.06 -16.58 7.46
CA ASN A 373 -40.59 -17.34 6.34
C ASN A 373 -39.98 -16.84 5.01
N PRO A 374 -39.39 -17.69 4.15
CA PRO A 374 -38.81 -17.26 2.87
C PRO A 374 -39.85 -16.69 1.88
N LYS A 375 -41.15 -16.77 2.21
CA LYS A 375 -42.24 -16.26 1.38
C LYS A 375 -42.43 -14.73 1.41
N ASN A 376 -41.84 -14.01 2.36
CA ASN A 376 -41.90 -12.53 2.38
C ASN A 376 -40.67 -11.84 1.76
N LEU A 377 -39.72 -12.61 1.21
CA LEU A 377 -38.68 -12.07 0.33
C LEU A 377 -39.20 -11.83 -1.11
N ALA A 378 -40.43 -12.27 -1.41
CA ALA A 378 -41.02 -12.19 -2.74
C ALA A 378 -41.71 -10.85 -3.06
N SER A 379 -41.89 -9.94 -2.09
CA SER A 379 -42.47 -8.61 -2.36
C SER A 379 -41.44 -7.53 -2.71
N SER A 380 -40.16 -7.90 -2.86
CA SER A 380 -39.10 -7.05 -3.41
C SER A 380 -38.41 -7.67 -4.62
N VAL A 381 -39.01 -8.69 -5.26
CA VAL A 381 -38.54 -9.20 -6.55
C VAL A 381 -39.11 -8.33 -7.67
N GLY A 382 -38.55 -7.12 -7.76
CA GLY A 382 -38.46 -6.40 -9.01
C GLY A 382 -37.31 -6.99 -9.80
N THR A 383 -37.63 -7.63 -10.91
CA THR A 383 -36.73 -8.28 -11.85
C THR A 383 -35.59 -7.37 -12.35
N SER A 384 -34.38 -7.97 -12.44
CA SER A 384 -33.16 -7.59 -13.19
C SER A 384 -32.07 -6.75 -12.50
N GLY A 385 -30.91 -7.39 -12.23
CA GLY A 385 -29.63 -6.79 -11.81
C GLY A 385 -28.89 -7.66 -10.80
N LEU A 386 -27.59 -7.93 -10.98
CA LEU A 386 -26.76 -8.68 -10.02
C LEU A 386 -26.85 -8.03 -8.62
N GLU A 387 -27.34 -8.76 -7.61
CA GLU A 387 -27.27 -8.28 -6.22
C GLU A 387 -25.83 -8.43 -5.70
N ASP A 388 -25.18 -7.29 -5.44
CA ASP A 388 -23.83 -7.24 -4.87
C ASP A 388 -23.81 -7.79 -3.43
N THR A 389 -22.93 -8.76 -3.17
CA THR A 389 -22.84 -9.45 -1.87
C THR A 389 -22.08 -8.62 -0.83
N THR A 390 -22.71 -8.35 0.32
CA THR A 390 -22.11 -7.59 1.44
C THR A 390 -21.81 -8.49 2.66
N PHE A 391 -20.87 -8.07 3.51
CA PHE A 391 -20.44 -8.77 4.75
C PHE A 391 -20.73 -7.96 6.02
N ASP A 392 -21.43 -6.83 5.89
CA ASP A 392 -21.74 -5.90 6.98
C ASP A 392 -22.71 -6.48 8.00
N ASP A 393 -23.47 -7.52 7.64
CA ASP A 393 -24.43 -8.20 8.50
C ASP A 393 -23.83 -9.35 9.30
N LEU A 394 -22.77 -10.02 8.84
CA LEU A 394 -22.29 -11.27 9.44
C LEU A 394 -21.74 -11.12 10.88
N LEU A 395 -21.25 -9.94 11.27
CA LEU A 395 -20.69 -9.74 12.61
C LEU A 395 -21.77 -9.79 13.69
N LEU A 396 -22.82 -8.97 13.55
CA LEU A 396 -23.92 -8.87 14.53
C LEU A 396 -25.17 -9.68 14.14
N GLY A 397 -25.38 -9.90 12.84
CA GLY A 397 -26.62 -10.39 12.20
C GLY A 397 -27.44 -9.29 11.53
N THR A 398 -26.92 -8.06 11.51
CA THR A 398 -27.58 -6.84 11.00
C THR A 398 -26.49 -5.91 10.47
N PRO A 399 -26.76 -5.10 9.42
CA PRO A 399 -25.77 -4.18 8.85
C PRO A 399 -25.08 -3.32 9.92
N LEU A 400 -23.76 -3.44 10.01
CA LEU A 400 -22.92 -2.71 10.95
C LEU A 400 -21.75 -2.06 10.19
N GLY A 401 -21.67 -0.73 10.27
CA GLY A 401 -20.56 0.04 9.70
C GLY A 401 -19.66 0.60 10.78
N LEU A 402 -18.35 0.42 10.66
CA LEU A 402 -17.36 1.20 11.42
C LEU A 402 -17.05 2.48 10.63
N SER A 403 -17.01 3.61 11.32
CA SER A 403 -16.65 4.90 10.75
C SER A 403 -15.53 5.55 11.55
N TYR A 404 -14.78 6.41 10.87
CA TYR A 404 -13.73 7.23 11.46
C TYR A 404 -14.08 8.70 11.23
N THR A 405 -14.13 9.49 12.30
CA THR A 405 -14.39 10.92 12.20
C THR A 405 -13.15 11.63 11.63
N VAL A 406 -13.22 11.96 10.34
CA VAL A 406 -12.19 12.74 9.66
C VAL A 406 -12.43 14.22 9.99
N GLU A 407 -11.68 14.72 10.96
CA GLU A 407 -11.63 16.14 11.28
C GLU A 407 -10.51 16.84 10.50
N TRP A 408 -10.65 18.14 10.25
CA TRP A 408 -9.56 18.95 9.70
C TRP A 408 -8.33 18.84 10.63
N PRO A 409 -7.10 18.66 10.09
CA PRO A 409 -6.66 18.78 8.69
C PRO A 409 -6.61 17.45 7.90
N LEU A 410 -7.12 16.34 8.45
CA LEU A 410 -7.04 15.02 7.81
C LEU A 410 -7.96 14.89 6.59
N ASP A 411 -8.95 15.77 6.46
CA ASP A 411 -9.85 15.91 5.30
C ASP A 411 -9.11 16.34 4.00
N LEU A 412 -7.92 16.94 4.13
CA LEU A 412 -7.04 17.23 3.01
C LEU A 412 -6.47 15.94 2.41
N PHE A 413 -6.36 14.87 3.19
CA PHE A 413 -5.79 13.60 2.76
C PHE A 413 -6.88 12.54 2.49
N LEU A 414 -7.82 12.36 3.41
CA LEU A 414 -8.84 11.31 3.37
C LEU A 414 -10.13 11.80 2.72
N GLN A 415 -10.59 11.10 1.68
CA GLN A 415 -11.90 11.36 1.09
C GLN A 415 -12.99 10.53 1.79
N PRO A 416 -14.25 11.00 1.78
CA PRO A 416 -15.38 10.19 2.25
C PRO A 416 -15.52 8.85 1.53
N SER A 417 -15.12 8.77 0.25
CA SER A 417 -15.07 7.51 -0.51
C SER A 417 -14.06 6.52 0.06
N ASP A 418 -12.91 7.00 0.53
CA ASP A 418 -11.86 6.16 1.10
C ASP A 418 -12.33 5.51 2.40
N MET A 419 -13.10 6.26 3.19
CA MET A 419 -13.69 5.76 4.43
C MET A 419 -14.71 4.64 4.19
N GLN A 420 -15.50 4.73 3.12
CA GLN A 420 -16.44 3.68 2.74
C GLN A 420 -15.70 2.39 2.34
N ILE A 421 -14.58 2.51 1.62
CA ILE A 421 -13.73 1.36 1.27
C ILE A 421 -13.15 0.71 2.53
N TYR A 422 -12.63 1.51 3.47
CA TYR A 422 -12.17 0.99 4.76
C TYR A 422 -13.29 0.29 5.54
N GLY A 423 -14.49 0.86 5.55
CA GLY A 423 -15.67 0.23 6.17
C GLY A 423 -15.97 -1.14 5.56
N ALA A 424 -15.98 -1.26 4.23
CA ALA A 424 -16.20 -2.53 3.55
C ALA A 424 -15.09 -3.57 3.84
N LEU A 425 -13.82 -3.14 3.82
CA LEU A 425 -12.68 -3.98 4.19
C LEU A 425 -12.80 -4.47 5.64
N PHE A 426 -13.18 -3.58 6.57
CA PHE A 426 -13.40 -3.96 7.97
C PHE A 426 -14.52 -5.00 8.12
N SER A 427 -15.67 -4.80 7.45
CA SER A 427 -16.78 -5.76 7.49
C SER A 427 -16.37 -7.15 6.99
N TYR A 428 -15.63 -7.21 5.88
CA TYR A 428 -15.08 -8.47 5.36
C TYR A 428 -14.07 -9.13 6.33
N LEU A 429 -13.04 -8.39 6.76
CA LEU A 429 -11.97 -8.92 7.60
C LEU A 429 -12.48 -9.33 8.98
N SER A 430 -13.39 -8.56 9.57
CA SER A 430 -13.98 -8.87 10.88
C SER A 430 -14.87 -10.12 10.81
N SER A 431 -15.58 -10.32 9.70
CA SER A 431 -16.37 -11.52 9.44
C SER A 431 -15.47 -12.75 9.27
N LEU A 432 -14.42 -12.65 8.46
CA LEU A 432 -13.42 -13.72 8.29
C LEU A 432 -12.79 -14.09 9.64
N ARG A 433 -12.34 -13.10 10.42
CA ARG A 433 -11.71 -13.32 11.72
C ARG A 433 -12.67 -13.90 12.75
N LYS A 434 -13.94 -13.49 12.74
CA LYS A 434 -15.00 -14.06 13.58
C LYS A 434 -15.20 -15.54 13.25
N THR A 435 -15.46 -15.88 12.00
CA THR A 435 -15.70 -17.27 11.58
C THR A 435 -14.49 -18.16 11.86
N HIS A 436 -13.28 -17.66 11.61
CA HIS A 436 -12.03 -18.32 12.00
C HIS A 436 -11.98 -18.63 13.51
N THR A 437 -12.27 -17.64 14.35
CA THR A 437 -12.28 -17.80 15.82
C THR A 437 -13.35 -18.80 16.27
N ARG A 438 -14.54 -18.75 15.68
CA ARG A 438 -15.67 -19.65 15.99
C ARG A 438 -15.35 -21.11 15.70
N ILE A 439 -14.72 -21.40 14.55
CA ILE A 439 -14.27 -22.74 14.19
C ILE A 439 -13.20 -23.26 15.17
N HIS A 440 -12.28 -22.40 15.59
CA HIS A 440 -11.24 -22.79 16.57
C HIS A 440 -11.82 -23.07 17.98
N ILE A 441 -12.85 -22.31 18.39
CA ILE A 441 -13.62 -22.59 19.61
C ILE A 441 -14.35 -23.93 19.47
N CYS A 442 -14.95 -24.22 18.30
CA CYS A 442 -15.61 -25.49 18.01
C CYS A 442 -14.63 -26.66 18.12
N TRP A 443 -13.45 -26.56 17.52
CA TRP A 443 -12.37 -27.56 17.64
C TRP A 443 -12.02 -27.85 19.10
N THR A 444 -11.89 -26.79 19.92
CA THR A 444 -11.61 -26.90 21.35
C THR A 444 -12.76 -27.60 22.09
N SER A 445 -14.01 -27.26 21.77
CA SER A 445 -15.21 -27.88 22.33
C SER A 445 -15.27 -29.38 22.01
N LEU A 446 -15.06 -29.76 20.74
CA LEU A 446 -15.01 -31.15 20.30
C LEU A 446 -13.89 -31.94 20.97
N SER A 447 -12.71 -31.33 21.13
CA SER A 447 -11.58 -31.93 21.84
C SER A 447 -11.89 -32.18 23.32
N ASN A 448 -12.54 -31.23 23.98
CA ASN A 448 -12.98 -31.36 25.38
C ASN A 448 -14.03 -32.45 25.53
N SER A 449 -15.04 -32.47 24.66
CA SER A 449 -16.09 -33.49 24.64
C SER A 449 -15.51 -34.88 24.38
N GLN A 450 -14.55 -35.01 23.45
CA GLN A 450 -13.86 -36.28 23.20
C GLN A 450 -13.07 -36.76 24.43
N ARG A 451 -12.33 -35.86 25.09
CA ARG A 451 -11.63 -36.18 26.34
C ARG A 451 -12.60 -36.60 27.45
N ALA A 452 -13.75 -35.94 27.56
CA ALA A 452 -14.78 -36.29 28.53
C ALA A 452 -15.40 -37.67 28.24
N ARG A 453 -15.69 -38.00 26.98
CA ARG A 453 -16.21 -39.33 26.59
C ARG A 453 -15.23 -40.46 26.89
N ARG A 454 -13.95 -40.30 26.55
CA ARG A 454 -12.91 -41.33 26.76
C ARG A 454 -12.71 -41.71 28.24
N ARG A 455 -13.11 -40.84 29.19
CA ARG A 455 -13.12 -41.19 30.62
C ARG A 455 -14.10 -42.34 30.94
N TRP A 456 -15.18 -42.45 30.17
CA TRP A 456 -16.25 -43.43 30.39
C TRP A 456 -16.22 -44.60 29.39
N THR A 457 -15.71 -44.39 28.17
CA THR A 457 -15.69 -45.41 27.09
C THR A 457 -14.32 -46.01 26.79
N GLY A 458 -13.26 -45.53 27.47
CA GLY A 458 -11.88 -45.98 27.23
C GLY A 458 -11.40 -45.67 25.80
N LEU A 459 -10.95 -46.70 25.09
CA LEU A 459 -10.52 -46.63 23.67
C LEU A 459 -11.69 -46.77 22.67
N GLY A 460 -12.89 -47.12 23.14
CA GLY A 460 -14.09 -47.23 22.32
C GLY A 460 -14.87 -45.92 22.23
N GLU A 461 -15.69 -45.77 21.20
CA GLU A 461 -16.57 -44.59 21.02
C GLU A 461 -17.97 -44.78 21.67
N GLY A 462 -18.12 -45.83 22.49
CA GLY A 462 -19.37 -46.22 23.16
C GLY A 462 -20.48 -46.69 22.21
N GLY A 463 -21.59 -47.19 22.77
CA GLY A 463 -22.74 -47.71 22.02
C GLY A 463 -22.77 -49.24 21.86
N THR A 464 -23.79 -49.74 21.16
CA THR A 464 -23.93 -51.16 20.81
C THR A 464 -22.89 -51.58 19.77
N THR A 465 -22.68 -52.89 19.57
CA THR A 465 -21.74 -53.42 18.56
C THR A 465 -22.09 -53.01 17.13
N GLU A 466 -23.36 -52.75 16.83
CA GLU A 466 -23.86 -52.28 15.54
C GLU A 466 -23.65 -50.76 15.35
N ASP A 467 -23.74 -49.97 16.42
CA ASP A 467 -23.61 -48.50 16.36
C ASP A 467 -22.17 -47.99 16.37
N LEU A 468 -21.23 -48.80 16.86
CA LEU A 468 -19.82 -48.41 17.02
C LEU A 468 -19.17 -47.95 15.70
N GLN A 469 -19.50 -48.62 14.58
CA GLN A 469 -18.99 -48.26 13.25
C GLN A 469 -19.57 -46.92 12.77
N THR A 470 -20.88 -46.71 12.93
CA THR A 470 -21.58 -45.48 12.55
C THR A 470 -21.06 -44.28 13.34
N ARG A 471 -20.82 -44.45 14.65
CA ARG A 471 -20.25 -43.43 15.54
C ARG A 471 -18.81 -43.06 15.17
N LYS A 472 -17.97 -44.05 14.87
CA LYS A 472 -16.60 -43.83 14.38
C LYS A 472 -16.58 -43.05 13.08
N GLY A 473 -17.46 -43.41 12.14
CA GLY A 473 -17.62 -42.67 10.91
C GLY A 473 -18.00 -41.22 11.19
N LEU A 474 -19.03 -40.99 12.01
CA LEU A 474 -19.58 -39.65 12.24
C LEU A 474 -18.53 -38.70 12.81
N LEU A 475 -17.77 -39.18 13.78
CA LEU A 475 -16.63 -38.45 14.32
C LEU A 475 -15.58 -38.17 13.25
N ARG A 476 -15.22 -39.16 12.43
CA ARG A 476 -14.21 -38.97 11.38
C ARG A 476 -14.66 -37.93 10.36
N CYS A 477 -15.93 -37.92 9.98
CA CYS A 477 -16.53 -36.93 9.10
C CYS A 477 -16.48 -35.53 9.73
N GLY A 478 -16.99 -35.38 10.96
CA GLY A 478 -17.02 -34.07 11.62
C GLY A 478 -15.63 -33.51 11.97
N TRP A 479 -14.69 -34.33 12.41
CA TRP A 479 -13.29 -33.90 12.60
C TRP A 479 -12.60 -33.57 11.27
N GLY A 480 -12.91 -34.31 10.20
CA GLY A 480 -12.46 -34.01 8.85
C GLY A 480 -12.93 -32.64 8.38
N LEU A 481 -14.23 -32.37 8.54
CA LEU A 481 -14.86 -31.11 8.17
C LEU A 481 -14.28 -29.90 8.92
N VAL A 482 -14.15 -29.96 10.24
CA VAL A 482 -13.55 -28.85 11.03
C VAL A 482 -12.10 -28.62 10.63
N ARG A 483 -11.35 -29.68 10.35
CA ARG A 483 -9.96 -29.57 9.89
C ARG A 483 -9.88 -28.89 8.53
N GLU A 484 -10.76 -29.23 7.59
CA GLU A 484 -10.81 -28.61 6.26
C GLU A 484 -11.28 -27.15 6.33
N MET A 485 -12.30 -26.86 7.13
CA MET A 485 -12.76 -25.49 7.42
C MET A 485 -11.64 -24.64 8.03
N SER A 486 -10.94 -25.16 9.05
CA SER A 486 -9.80 -24.46 9.67
C SER A 486 -8.70 -24.24 8.64
N TRP A 487 -8.29 -25.28 7.90
CA TRP A 487 -7.25 -25.17 6.88
C TRP A 487 -7.59 -24.10 5.84
N PHE A 488 -8.82 -24.08 5.31
CA PHE A 488 -9.22 -23.06 4.33
C PHE A 488 -9.16 -21.65 4.92
N LEU A 489 -9.73 -21.44 6.11
CA LEU A 489 -9.75 -20.14 6.78
C LEU A 489 -8.34 -19.68 7.20
N ASP A 490 -7.47 -20.59 7.63
CA ASP A 490 -6.07 -20.33 7.98
C ASP A 490 -5.29 -19.86 6.74
N ASN A 491 -5.48 -20.52 5.60
CA ASN A 491 -4.83 -20.13 4.34
C ASN A 491 -5.35 -18.79 3.83
N LEU A 492 -6.66 -18.58 3.83
CA LEU A 492 -7.27 -17.33 3.38
C LEU A 492 -6.85 -16.15 4.27
N LEU A 493 -6.92 -16.31 5.60
CA LEU A 493 -6.52 -15.27 6.54
C LEU A 493 -5.01 -15.01 6.47
N GLY A 494 -4.19 -16.06 6.38
CA GLY A 494 -2.74 -15.93 6.25
C GLY A 494 -2.32 -15.23 4.95
N TYR A 495 -3.06 -15.45 3.85
CA TYR A 495 -2.88 -14.72 2.60
C TYR A 495 -3.28 -13.25 2.74
N VAL A 496 -4.50 -12.97 3.20
CA VAL A 496 -5.03 -11.60 3.29
C VAL A 496 -4.19 -10.73 4.23
N MET A 497 -3.81 -11.23 5.41
CA MET A 497 -3.03 -10.45 6.36
C MET A 497 -1.57 -10.28 5.94
N THR A 498 -0.90 -11.38 5.57
CA THR A 498 0.57 -11.39 5.37
C THR A 498 0.97 -10.98 3.96
N ASP A 499 0.29 -11.50 2.94
CA ASP A 499 0.68 -11.32 1.55
C ASP A 499 0.06 -10.08 0.93
N VAL A 500 -1.11 -9.63 1.41
CA VAL A 500 -1.83 -8.47 0.87
C VAL A 500 -1.67 -7.25 1.78
N ILE A 501 -2.27 -7.29 2.98
CA ILE A 501 -2.35 -6.12 3.87
C ILE A 501 -0.95 -5.67 4.32
N ASP A 502 -0.12 -6.56 4.84
CA ASP A 502 1.20 -6.18 5.35
C ASP A 502 2.18 -5.72 4.25
N VAL A 503 2.11 -6.32 3.06
CA VAL A 503 2.96 -5.94 1.92
C VAL A 503 2.59 -4.56 1.41
N GLU A 504 1.31 -4.32 1.13
CA GLU A 504 0.84 -3.04 0.62
C GLU A 504 0.96 -1.93 1.68
N PHE A 505 0.77 -2.26 2.96
CA PHE A 505 0.97 -1.30 4.04
C PHE A 505 2.44 -0.87 4.17
N ARG A 506 3.37 -1.82 4.13
CA ARG A 506 4.82 -1.52 4.14
C ARG A 506 5.22 -0.69 2.94
N ARG A 507 4.66 -0.99 1.77
CA ARG A 507 4.88 -0.24 0.53
C ARG A 507 4.40 1.20 0.64
N LEU A 508 3.18 1.44 1.14
CA LEU A 508 2.67 2.79 1.37
C LEU A 508 3.59 3.55 2.35
N LYS A 509 3.97 2.93 3.49
CA LYS A 509 4.90 3.56 4.43
C LYS A 509 6.27 3.88 3.82
N GLN A 510 6.78 3.02 2.95
CA GLN A 510 8.03 3.28 2.26
C GLN A 510 7.90 4.47 1.29
N GLN A 511 6.78 4.57 0.56
CA GLN A 511 6.50 5.69 -0.34
C GLN A 511 6.30 7.02 0.41
N LEU A 512 5.73 6.98 1.62
CA LEU A 512 5.59 8.16 2.48
C LEU A 512 6.94 8.63 3.07
N ARG A 513 7.88 7.71 3.29
CA ARG A 513 9.21 7.99 3.87
C ARG A 513 10.27 8.35 2.84
N LEU A 514 10.14 7.86 1.62
CA LEU A 514 11.08 8.19 0.54
C LEU A 514 10.77 9.60 0.03
N LYS A 515 11.66 10.55 0.33
CA LYS A 515 11.88 11.69 -0.58
C LYS A 515 12.19 11.08 -1.96
N PRO A 516 11.57 11.54 -3.06
CA PRO A 516 11.80 10.94 -4.36
C PRO A 516 13.28 11.09 -4.72
N GLN A 517 14.04 9.98 -4.57
CA GLN A 517 15.41 9.92 -5.04
C GLN A 517 15.38 9.91 -6.57
N ALA A 518 16.23 10.75 -7.15
CA ALA A 518 16.54 10.78 -8.56
C ALA A 518 16.75 9.36 -9.10
N GLY A 519 16.12 9.08 -10.23
CA GLY A 519 16.30 7.81 -10.93
C GLY A 519 17.76 7.61 -11.31
N ASN A 520 18.35 6.52 -10.84
CA ASN A 520 19.52 5.88 -11.45
C ASN A 520 19.49 4.43 -10.93
N LYS A 521 19.44 3.39 -11.76
CA LYS A 521 20.31 3.11 -12.89
C LYS A 521 19.52 2.37 -13.98
N GLY A 522 19.64 2.82 -15.23
CA GLY A 522 19.37 1.95 -16.38
C GLY A 522 20.38 0.81 -16.45
N PRO A 523 20.04 -0.34 -17.05
CA PRO A 523 20.95 -1.46 -17.20
C PRO A 523 22.09 -1.09 -18.16
N THR A 524 23.27 -1.58 -17.82
CA THR A 524 24.54 -1.40 -18.50
C THR A 524 24.52 -1.89 -19.96
N ASN A 525 25.11 -1.06 -20.82
CA ASN A 525 25.81 -1.33 -22.09
C ASN A 525 25.60 -2.72 -22.72
N ASP A 526 24.88 -2.73 -23.84
CA ASP A 526 25.25 -3.53 -25.01
C ASP A 526 25.31 -2.61 -26.24
N SER A 527 26.38 -2.80 -27.01
CA SER A 527 26.81 -2.04 -28.17
C SER A 527 25.90 -2.23 -29.39
N ALA A 528 25.49 -1.12 -30.04
CA ALA A 528 25.28 -1.09 -31.50
C ALA A 528 25.08 0.36 -32.03
N ILE A 529 26.09 0.83 -32.78
CA ILE A 529 26.02 1.52 -34.07
C ILE A 529 24.71 2.28 -34.38
N ASN A 530 24.74 3.62 -34.41
CA ASN A 530 24.43 4.35 -35.64
C ASN A 530 24.88 5.82 -35.64
N ARG A 531 25.37 6.22 -36.81
CA ARG A 531 25.92 7.53 -37.18
C ARG A 531 24.81 8.54 -37.51
N ASP A 532 25.24 9.80 -37.50
CA ASP A 532 24.71 10.95 -38.25
C ASP A 532 23.32 11.48 -37.90
N ARG A 533 23.30 12.68 -37.32
CA ARG A 533 23.01 13.93 -38.05
C ARG A 533 23.16 15.14 -37.13
N GLY A 534 24.11 16.01 -37.46
CA GLY A 534 24.15 17.38 -36.93
C GLY A 534 23.16 18.29 -37.68
N SER A 535 22.73 19.37 -37.04
CA SER A 535 23.11 20.74 -37.44
C SER A 535 22.49 21.78 -36.50
N SER A 536 23.34 22.69 -36.04
CA SER A 536 23.15 24.15 -36.02
C SER A 536 22.16 24.73 -34.98
N ILE A 537 22.40 25.87 -34.32
CA ILE A 537 23.02 27.14 -34.74
C ILE A 537 23.73 27.80 -33.55
N SER A 538 24.91 28.36 -33.81
CA SER A 538 25.69 29.25 -32.94
C SER A 538 25.38 30.74 -33.20
N SER A 539 25.48 31.58 -32.16
CA SER A 539 25.70 33.04 -32.24
C SER A 539 25.99 33.55 -30.81
N ALA A 540 27.22 33.68 -30.30
CA ALA A 540 28.30 34.65 -30.60
C ALA A 540 27.99 36.12 -30.24
N THR A 541 28.62 36.63 -29.17
CA THR A 541 29.34 37.94 -29.07
C THR A 541 29.79 38.20 -27.61
N HIS A 542 31.10 38.11 -27.28
CA HIS A 542 32.05 39.22 -27.02
C HIS A 542 31.59 40.25 -25.96
N ARG A 543 32.31 40.49 -24.84
CA ARG A 543 33.63 41.16 -24.79
C ARG A 543 34.31 41.05 -23.40
N ARG A 544 35.65 41.01 -23.44
CA ARG A 544 36.66 41.12 -22.36
C ARG A 544 36.70 42.51 -21.70
N ILE A 545 37.12 42.59 -20.43
CA ILE A 545 38.16 43.52 -19.93
C ILE A 545 39.02 42.81 -18.86
N ILE A 546 40.33 43.07 -18.92
CA ILE A 546 41.46 42.54 -18.15
C ILE A 546 41.88 43.60 -17.09
N SER A 547 42.32 43.18 -15.89
CA SER A 547 43.48 43.79 -15.21
C SER A 547 43.98 42.96 -14.02
N ASP A 548 45.31 42.88 -13.95
CA ASP A 548 46.21 42.11 -13.09
C ASP A 548 46.27 42.49 -11.59
N SER A 549 46.89 41.55 -10.85
CA SER A 549 47.69 41.67 -9.61
C SER A 549 47.05 42.20 -8.33
N ASP A 550 46.92 41.37 -7.29
CA ASP A 550 47.99 41.29 -6.27
C ASP A 550 47.76 40.17 -5.24
N ASN A 551 48.87 39.59 -4.81
CA ASN A 551 48.96 38.42 -3.95
C ASN A 551 48.91 38.81 -2.47
N ARG A 552 47.80 38.56 -1.77
CA ARG A 552 47.75 38.54 -0.30
C ARG A 552 46.85 37.43 0.24
N LYS A 553 47.49 36.44 0.86
CA LYS A 553 46.90 35.41 1.71
C LYS A 553 46.09 36.06 2.84
N VAL A 554 44.78 35.83 2.86
CA VAL A 554 43.95 35.87 4.07
C VAL A 554 42.92 34.75 3.95
N SER A 555 42.88 33.91 4.98
CA SER A 555 42.03 32.75 5.18
C SER A 555 40.56 33.16 5.26
N ILE A 556 39.69 32.57 4.44
CA ILE A 556 38.23 32.55 4.64
C ILE A 556 37.72 31.18 4.20
N ASP A 557 37.02 30.52 5.10
CA ASP A 557 36.38 29.21 4.94
C ASP A 557 35.35 29.23 3.80
N ILE A 558 35.45 28.27 2.87
CA ILE A 558 34.47 28.05 1.80
C ILE A 558 33.73 26.75 2.12
N GLU A 559 32.46 26.88 2.51
CA GLU A 559 31.48 25.80 2.46
C GLU A 559 31.21 25.41 1.00
N PRO A 560 31.02 24.12 0.67
CA PRO A 560 30.71 23.71 -0.69
C PRO A 560 29.25 24.01 -1.02
N GLU A 561 29.02 24.87 -2.02
CA GLU A 561 27.71 25.11 -2.63
C GLU A 561 27.12 23.80 -3.17
N ALA A 562 26.03 23.36 -2.55
CA ALA A 562 25.20 22.26 -3.04
C ALA A 562 24.43 22.73 -4.28
N SER A 563 24.65 22.04 -5.40
CA SER A 563 23.78 22.09 -6.58
C SER A 563 22.38 21.56 -6.22
N ASN A 564 21.47 22.47 -5.86
CA ASN A 564 20.04 22.16 -5.69
C ASN A 564 19.39 22.01 -7.08
N GLU A 565 19.29 20.79 -7.59
CA GLU A 565 18.22 20.43 -8.51
C GLU A 565 16.90 20.29 -7.71
N PRO A 566 15.75 20.79 -8.22
CA PRO A 566 14.51 20.79 -7.46
C PRO A 566 13.97 19.36 -7.30
N SER A 567 14.05 18.82 -6.08
CA SER A 567 13.31 17.62 -5.67
C SER A 567 11.81 17.90 -5.79
N VAL A 568 11.06 17.05 -6.49
CA VAL A 568 9.59 17.18 -6.56
C VAL A 568 9.01 16.94 -5.16
N PRO A 569 8.40 17.93 -4.49
CA PRO A 569 7.82 17.74 -3.17
C PRO A 569 6.53 16.92 -3.26
N LEU A 570 6.24 16.16 -2.20
CA LEU A 570 5.01 15.38 -2.05
C LEU A 570 3.81 16.33 -1.94
N ASP A 571 3.10 16.53 -3.05
CA ASP A 571 1.86 17.30 -3.07
C ASP A 571 0.71 16.49 -2.45
N PHE A 572 -0.28 17.12 -1.79
CA PHE A 572 -1.43 16.37 -1.23
C PHE A 572 -2.26 15.69 -2.32
N SER A 573 -2.25 16.23 -3.54
CA SER A 573 -2.84 15.56 -4.71
C SER A 573 -2.15 14.21 -4.98
N THR A 574 -0.83 14.17 -4.85
CA THR A 574 -0.02 12.95 -5.00
C THR A 574 -0.25 12.02 -3.83
N LEU A 575 -0.31 12.54 -2.60
CA LEU A 575 -0.62 11.75 -1.40
C LEU A 575 -1.98 11.05 -1.51
N ARG A 576 -3.01 11.77 -1.98
CA ARG A 576 -4.33 11.19 -2.26
C ARG A 576 -4.24 10.08 -3.29
N ILE A 577 -3.57 10.31 -4.41
CA ILE A 577 -3.40 9.29 -5.46
C ILE A 577 -2.69 8.05 -4.91
N LEU A 578 -1.62 8.23 -4.10
CA LEU A 578 -0.92 7.12 -3.47
C LEU A 578 -1.85 6.30 -2.57
N HIS A 579 -2.66 6.96 -1.75
CA HIS A 579 -3.58 6.30 -0.84
C HIS A 579 -4.78 5.65 -1.53
N SER A 580 -5.37 6.29 -2.55
CA SER A 580 -6.40 5.67 -3.38
C SER A 580 -5.85 4.44 -4.12
N THR A 581 -4.61 4.50 -4.62
CA THR A 581 -3.94 3.35 -5.26
C THR A 581 -3.71 2.22 -4.24
N TYR A 582 -3.31 2.55 -3.01
CA TYR A 582 -3.17 1.59 -1.92
C TYR A 582 -4.50 0.88 -1.61
N LEU A 583 -5.60 1.63 -1.51
CA LEU A 583 -6.93 1.07 -1.26
C LEU A 583 -7.43 0.20 -2.42
N GLU A 584 -7.20 0.61 -3.66
CA GLU A 584 -7.54 -0.19 -4.85
C GLU A 584 -6.81 -1.53 -4.82
N ARG A 585 -5.52 -1.54 -4.50
CA ARG A 585 -4.73 -2.77 -4.37
C ARG A 585 -5.20 -3.67 -3.24
N LEU A 586 -5.60 -3.10 -2.10
CA LEU A 586 -6.19 -3.87 -1.00
C LEU A 586 -7.52 -4.51 -1.40
N LEU A 587 -8.40 -3.78 -2.12
CA LEU A 587 -9.68 -4.33 -2.60
C LEU A 587 -9.49 -5.47 -3.59
N ILE A 588 -8.53 -5.36 -4.51
CA ILE A 588 -8.27 -6.44 -5.46
C ILE A 588 -7.60 -7.61 -4.76
N GLY A 589 -6.61 -7.35 -3.88
CA GLY A 589 -5.90 -8.40 -3.14
C GLY A 589 -6.78 -9.17 -2.16
N THR A 590 -7.77 -8.53 -1.54
CA THR A 590 -8.78 -9.17 -0.68
C THR A 590 -9.90 -9.88 -1.45
N LEU A 591 -9.83 -9.90 -2.79
CA LEU A 591 -10.80 -10.53 -3.70
C LEU A 591 -12.18 -9.85 -3.75
N LEU A 592 -12.39 -8.74 -3.02
CA LEU A 592 -13.65 -8.00 -2.98
C LEU A 592 -14.01 -7.36 -4.33
N SER A 593 -13.02 -7.10 -5.19
CA SER A 593 -13.25 -6.56 -6.54
C SER A 593 -13.93 -7.56 -7.50
N ASN A 594 -13.95 -8.86 -7.18
CA ASN A 594 -14.56 -9.88 -8.04
C ASN A 594 -15.86 -10.42 -7.42
N PRO A 595 -17.04 -10.01 -7.92
CA PRO A 595 -18.32 -10.40 -7.33
C PRO A 595 -18.56 -11.92 -7.38
N SER A 596 -17.97 -12.64 -8.33
CA SER A 596 -18.11 -14.10 -8.44
C SER A 596 -17.38 -14.83 -7.31
N LEU A 597 -16.19 -14.37 -6.92
CA LEU A 597 -15.45 -14.93 -5.79
C LEU A 597 -16.10 -14.52 -4.46
N THR A 598 -16.46 -13.25 -4.33
CA THR A 598 -17.15 -12.71 -3.14
C THR A 598 -18.46 -13.45 -2.88
N GLY A 599 -19.22 -13.75 -3.93
CA GLY A 599 -20.46 -14.52 -3.87
C GLY A 599 -20.29 -15.98 -3.44
N ILE A 600 -19.08 -16.54 -3.46
CA ILE A 600 -18.79 -17.89 -2.96
C ILE A 600 -18.23 -17.83 -1.53
N ILE A 601 -17.40 -16.83 -1.21
CA ILE A 601 -16.80 -16.68 0.13
C ILE A 601 -17.89 -16.48 1.21
N ARG A 602 -18.93 -15.70 0.92
CA ARG A 602 -20.02 -15.46 1.88
C ARG A 602 -20.76 -16.76 2.26
N PRO A 603 -21.26 -17.59 1.32
CA PRO A 603 -21.80 -18.91 1.62
C PRO A 603 -20.83 -19.81 2.40
N ILE A 604 -19.53 -19.75 2.12
CA ILE A 604 -18.53 -20.52 2.88
C ILE A 604 -18.54 -20.09 4.37
N PHE A 605 -18.56 -18.79 4.66
CA PHE A 605 -18.65 -18.31 6.05
C PHE A 605 -19.96 -18.73 6.72
N GLU A 606 -21.09 -18.65 6.01
CA GLU A 606 -22.39 -19.08 6.53
C GLU A 606 -22.43 -20.58 6.82
N VAL A 607 -21.87 -21.43 5.96
CA VAL A 607 -21.78 -22.88 6.18
C VAL A 607 -20.89 -23.21 7.40
N CYS A 608 -19.77 -22.50 7.56
CA CYS A 608 -18.92 -22.62 8.73
C CYS A 608 -19.68 -22.24 10.03
N GLU A 609 -20.37 -21.09 10.03
CA GLU A 609 -21.18 -20.66 11.18
C GLU A 609 -22.34 -21.63 11.46
N HIS A 610 -23.00 -22.15 10.41
CA HIS A 610 -24.08 -23.12 10.55
C HIS A 610 -23.60 -24.41 11.21
N PHE A 611 -22.44 -24.92 10.80
CA PHE A 611 -21.83 -26.08 11.42
C PHE A 611 -21.51 -25.84 12.91
N VAL A 612 -20.86 -24.73 13.24
CA VAL A 612 -20.52 -24.40 14.64
C VAL A 612 -21.78 -24.25 15.49
N ALA A 613 -22.80 -23.55 14.98
CA ALA A 613 -24.07 -23.37 15.68
C ALA A 613 -24.78 -24.70 15.94
N GLN A 614 -24.72 -25.64 14.98
CA GLN A 614 -25.30 -26.97 15.15
C GLN A 614 -24.57 -27.80 16.21
N VAL A 615 -23.23 -27.73 16.24
CA VAL A 615 -22.42 -28.38 17.28
C VAL A 615 -22.69 -27.78 18.66
N GLU A 616 -22.82 -26.46 18.77
CA GLU A 616 -23.19 -25.78 20.02
C GLU A 616 -24.59 -26.17 20.49
N ARG A 617 -25.57 -26.25 19.59
CA ARG A 617 -26.93 -26.73 19.88
C ARG A 617 -26.93 -28.15 20.43
N TRP A 618 -26.00 -28.99 19.98
CA TRP A 618 -25.83 -30.35 20.46
C TRP A 618 -25.05 -30.47 21.78
N GLY A 619 -24.65 -29.35 22.39
CA GLY A 619 -23.93 -29.33 23.66
C GLY A 619 -22.41 -29.39 23.51
N GLY A 620 -21.87 -29.01 22.35
CA GLY A 620 -20.42 -28.98 22.09
C GLY A 620 -19.83 -30.31 21.62
N ASP A 621 -20.67 -31.24 21.17
CA ASP A 621 -20.25 -32.54 20.67
C ASP A 621 -21.10 -33.00 19.49
N ILE A 622 -20.48 -33.65 18.51
CA ILE A 622 -21.16 -34.21 17.35
C ILE A 622 -21.88 -35.50 17.74
N LEU A 623 -21.34 -36.27 18.70
CA LEU A 623 -22.01 -37.48 19.18
C LEU A 623 -23.08 -37.16 20.24
N PRO A 624 -24.24 -37.84 20.20
CA PRO A 624 -25.20 -37.80 21.30
C PRO A 624 -24.57 -38.33 22.60
N ALA A 625 -24.99 -37.79 23.74
CA ALA A 625 -24.57 -38.30 25.03
C ALA A 625 -25.17 -39.70 25.27
N LEU A 626 -24.32 -40.64 25.70
CA LEU A 626 -24.65 -42.07 25.89
C LEU A 626 -25.84 -42.32 26.83
N LEU A 627 -26.14 -41.40 27.74
CA LEU A 627 -27.25 -41.50 28.70
C LEU A 627 -28.62 -41.13 28.08
N PHE A 628 -28.63 -40.40 26.97
CA PHE A 628 -29.87 -40.05 26.24
C PHE A 628 -30.28 -41.14 25.25
N GLU A 629 -29.35 -42.00 24.84
CA GLU A 629 -29.67 -43.21 24.08
C GLU A 629 -30.22 -44.28 25.02
N GLY A 630 -31.55 -44.45 25.01
CA GLY A 630 -32.24 -45.54 25.68
C GLY A 630 -32.83 -45.24 27.07
N SER A 631 -32.80 -43.98 27.54
CA SER A 631 -33.39 -43.62 28.83
C SER A 631 -34.22 -42.31 28.78
N VAL A 632 -35.23 -42.27 27.92
CA VAL A 632 -36.46 -41.50 28.20
C VAL A 632 -37.66 -42.38 27.82
N ALA A 633 -38.60 -42.48 28.75
CA ALA A 633 -39.74 -43.37 28.77
C ALA A 633 -40.59 -43.38 27.48
N GLY A 634 -41.00 -44.58 27.05
CA GLY A 634 -42.36 -44.81 26.56
C GLY A 634 -42.71 -44.51 25.10
N GLY A 635 -41.76 -44.19 24.22
CA GLY A 635 -42.07 -43.97 22.80
C GLY A 635 -40.94 -44.30 21.84
N GLY A 636 -41.11 -45.38 21.07
CA GLY A 636 -40.72 -45.51 19.65
C GLY A 636 -39.26 -45.41 19.17
N ASP A 637 -38.37 -44.66 19.81
CA ASP A 637 -37.09 -44.30 19.18
C ASP A 637 -36.07 -45.43 19.29
N LYS A 638 -35.54 -45.86 18.15
CA LYS A 638 -34.57 -46.97 18.07
C LYS A 638 -33.19 -46.48 18.53
N VAL A 639 -32.45 -47.34 19.23
CA VAL A 639 -31.03 -47.09 19.56
C VAL A 639 -30.26 -46.77 18.26
N GLY A 640 -29.55 -45.64 18.23
CA GLY A 640 -28.79 -45.18 17.06
C GLY A 640 -29.53 -44.23 16.10
N GLU A 641 -30.81 -43.91 16.31
CA GLU A 641 -31.58 -42.98 15.46
C GLU A 641 -31.02 -41.54 15.50
N MET A 642 -30.71 -41.03 16.69
CA MET A 642 -30.07 -39.71 16.85
C MET A 642 -28.68 -39.65 16.19
N VAL A 643 -27.92 -40.74 16.17
CA VAL A 643 -26.60 -40.79 15.51
C VAL A 643 -26.77 -40.69 13.99
N LYS A 644 -27.79 -41.36 13.44
CA LYS A 644 -28.13 -41.28 12.00
C LYS A 644 -28.60 -39.89 11.61
N GLU A 645 -29.45 -39.26 12.41
CA GLU A 645 -29.91 -37.87 12.19
C GLU A 645 -28.73 -36.88 12.18
N ARG A 646 -27.82 -36.99 13.16
CA ARG A 646 -26.63 -36.14 13.18
C ARG A 646 -25.68 -36.42 12.02
N TRP A 647 -25.58 -37.68 11.58
CA TRP A 647 -24.80 -38.06 10.41
C TRP A 647 -25.32 -37.41 9.13
N THR A 648 -26.64 -37.43 8.89
CA THR A 648 -27.21 -36.83 7.67
C THR A 648 -26.90 -35.34 7.63
N VAL A 649 -27.08 -34.63 8.75
CA VAL A 649 -26.79 -33.19 8.85
C VAL A 649 -25.31 -32.90 8.59
N VAL A 650 -24.38 -33.59 9.26
CA VAL A 650 -22.93 -33.35 9.09
C VAL A 650 -22.47 -33.71 7.67
N SER A 651 -23.02 -34.79 7.08
CA SER A 651 -22.69 -35.20 5.72
C SER A 651 -23.17 -34.20 4.68
N GLU A 652 -24.37 -33.63 4.85
CA GLU A 652 -24.95 -32.63 3.93
C GLU A 652 -24.16 -31.30 3.99
N ILE A 653 -23.77 -30.87 5.19
CA ILE A 653 -22.89 -29.72 5.38
C ILE A 653 -21.53 -29.97 4.71
N ASN A 654 -20.95 -31.17 4.88
CA ASN A 654 -19.66 -31.52 4.27
C ASN A 654 -19.73 -31.48 2.73
N GLN A 655 -20.78 -32.04 2.13
CA GLN A 655 -20.98 -32.00 0.67
C GLN A 655 -21.14 -30.56 0.15
N THR A 656 -21.91 -29.75 0.86
CA THR A 656 -22.12 -28.34 0.51
C THR A 656 -20.81 -27.55 0.59
N PHE A 657 -20.04 -27.74 1.67
CA PHE A 657 -18.75 -27.09 1.86
C PHE A 657 -17.73 -27.47 0.78
N GLN A 658 -17.64 -28.76 0.44
CA GLN A 658 -16.75 -29.24 -0.61
C GLN A 658 -17.09 -28.69 -2.00
N SER A 659 -18.39 -28.65 -2.35
CA SER A 659 -18.86 -28.05 -3.61
C SER A 659 -18.50 -26.55 -3.71
N LEU A 660 -18.63 -25.81 -2.60
CA LEU A 660 -18.24 -24.40 -2.53
C LEU A 660 -16.72 -24.22 -2.66
N LEU A 661 -15.90 -25.09 -2.04
CA LEU A 661 -14.45 -25.05 -2.18
C LEU A 661 -13.98 -25.35 -3.60
N GLU A 662 -14.57 -26.35 -4.26
CA GLU A 662 -14.29 -26.67 -5.67
C GLU A 662 -14.65 -25.48 -6.57
N SER A 663 -15.84 -24.91 -6.38
CA SER A 663 -16.29 -23.72 -7.11
C SER A 663 -15.36 -22.52 -6.88
N PHE A 664 -14.93 -22.30 -5.63
CA PHE A 664 -13.99 -21.23 -5.29
C PHE A 664 -12.65 -21.40 -6.02
N TYR A 665 -12.11 -22.63 -6.02
CA TYR A 665 -10.85 -22.94 -6.68
C TYR A 665 -10.94 -22.79 -8.20
N GLU A 666 -12.04 -23.26 -8.82
CA GLU A 666 -12.28 -23.09 -10.26
C GLU A 666 -12.34 -21.62 -10.66
N GLN A 667 -13.10 -20.80 -9.92
CA GLN A 667 -13.21 -19.36 -10.19
C GLN A 667 -11.89 -18.63 -9.97
N LEU A 668 -11.09 -19.03 -8.98
CA LEU A 668 -9.76 -18.46 -8.73
C LEU A 668 -8.79 -18.80 -9.86
N SER A 669 -8.82 -20.03 -10.36
CA SER A 669 -8.04 -20.51 -11.51
C SER A 669 -8.45 -19.82 -12.83
N LEU A 670 -9.76 -19.65 -13.05
CA LEU A 670 -10.28 -18.90 -14.21
C LEU A 670 -9.86 -17.43 -14.17
N SER A 671 -9.90 -16.80 -13.00
CA SER A 671 -9.47 -15.41 -12.79
C SER A 671 -7.97 -15.21 -13.04
N THR A 672 -7.17 -16.26 -12.91
CA THR A 672 -5.71 -16.22 -13.17
C THR A 672 -5.40 -16.50 -14.66
N SER A 673 -6.28 -17.18 -15.39
CA SER A 673 -6.07 -17.61 -16.78
C SER A 673 -6.72 -16.73 -17.85
N GLN A 674 -7.74 -15.93 -17.50
CA GLN A 674 -8.36 -14.94 -18.38
C GLN A 674 -8.04 -13.51 -17.89
N GLN A 675 -7.73 -12.57 -18.79
CA GLN A 675 -7.36 -11.18 -18.47
C GLN A 675 -8.44 -10.40 -17.67
N PRO A 676 -8.05 -9.26 -17.06
CA PRO A 676 -7.73 -9.06 -15.63
C PRO A 676 -8.99 -8.87 -14.74
N PHE A 677 -8.77 -8.65 -13.44
CA PHE A 677 -9.74 -8.31 -12.37
C PHE A 677 -10.61 -7.03 -12.60
N ASN A 678 -10.83 -6.60 -13.86
CA ASN A 678 -11.66 -5.47 -14.24
C ASN A 678 -12.84 -5.92 -15.08
N ALA A 679 -14.00 -6.13 -14.45
CA ALA A 679 -15.27 -6.16 -15.16
C ALA A 679 -15.67 -4.71 -15.55
N ARG A 680 -15.24 -4.25 -16.72
CA ARG A 680 -16.03 -3.28 -17.49
C ARG A 680 -16.63 -4.01 -18.67
N THR A 681 -17.92 -4.32 -18.56
CA THR A 681 -18.74 -4.75 -19.68
C THR A 681 -18.77 -3.64 -20.73
N ASP A 682 -18.50 -4.04 -21.97
CA ASP A 682 -18.43 -3.21 -23.16
C ASP A 682 -19.83 -2.63 -23.47
N ALA A 683 -20.06 -1.36 -23.11
CA ALA A 683 -21.35 -0.66 -23.26
C ALA A 683 -21.63 -0.19 -24.70
N SER A 684 -21.35 -1.04 -25.70
CA SER A 684 -21.53 -0.72 -27.12
C SER A 684 -22.72 -1.46 -27.77
N LYS A 685 -23.53 -2.19 -27.00
CA LYS A 685 -24.72 -2.91 -27.52
C LYS A 685 -25.93 -2.85 -26.57
N SER A 686 -26.55 -1.68 -26.43
CA SER A 686 -28.00 -1.55 -26.19
C SER A 686 -28.39 -0.08 -26.00
N VAL A 687 -28.63 0.59 -27.12
CA VAL A 687 -29.50 1.76 -27.16
C VAL A 687 -30.93 1.22 -27.11
N LEU A 688 -31.70 1.57 -26.07
CA LEU A 688 -33.11 1.99 -26.09
C LEU A 688 -33.82 1.77 -24.73
N LEU A 689 -34.42 2.86 -24.26
CA LEU A 689 -35.62 3.00 -23.41
C LEU A 689 -35.50 3.06 -21.86
N ASN A 690 -35.94 4.24 -21.41
CA ASN A 690 -36.65 4.60 -20.18
C ASN A 690 -35.87 5.04 -18.93
N SER A 691 -35.90 6.36 -18.79
CA SER A 691 -35.72 7.22 -17.63
C SER A 691 -36.90 7.16 -16.64
N THR A 692 -36.60 6.99 -15.35
CA THR A 692 -37.30 7.64 -14.22
C THR A 692 -36.47 7.59 -12.94
N MET A 693 -36.54 8.68 -12.17
CA MET A 693 -35.73 9.01 -11.00
C MET A 693 -36.15 8.27 -9.73
N ASN A 694 -35.17 7.73 -8.99
CA ASN A 694 -35.09 7.73 -7.52
C ASN A 694 -33.68 7.27 -7.10
N ALA A 695 -32.79 8.23 -6.82
CA ALA A 695 -31.38 7.99 -6.54
C ALA A 695 -31.10 8.03 -5.03
N SER A 696 -30.82 6.87 -4.45
CA SER A 696 -30.12 6.73 -3.16
C SER A 696 -29.31 5.43 -3.13
N VAL A 697 -28.49 5.15 -4.16
CA VAL A 697 -27.51 4.05 -4.14
C VAL A 697 -26.27 4.43 -4.99
N PHE A 698 -25.10 4.04 -4.48
CA PHE A 698 -23.71 4.39 -4.83
C PHE A 698 -23.33 4.25 -6.32
N PRO A 699 -22.95 5.35 -7.00
CA PRO A 699 -22.15 5.29 -8.21
C PRO A 699 -20.67 5.54 -7.87
N PHE A 700 -19.82 4.51 -7.92
CA PHE A 700 -18.37 4.71 -8.00
C PHE A 700 -18.02 5.34 -9.36
N THR A 701 -18.14 6.66 -9.44
CA THR A 701 -17.63 7.47 -10.55
C THR A 701 -16.38 8.19 -10.08
N HIS A 702 -15.25 7.48 -10.02
CA HIS A 702 -13.95 8.13 -9.92
C HIS A 702 -13.49 8.55 -11.32
N SER A 703 -13.50 9.86 -11.54
CA SER A 703 -12.90 10.53 -12.70
C SER A 703 -11.37 10.37 -12.62
N SER A 704 -10.84 9.30 -13.20
CA SER A 704 -9.39 9.12 -13.35
C SER A 704 -8.94 9.77 -14.66
N MET A 705 -8.20 10.87 -14.54
CA MET A 705 -7.49 11.48 -15.67
C MET A 705 -6.46 10.49 -16.22
N ARG A 706 -6.48 10.29 -17.54
CA ARG A 706 -5.52 9.50 -18.33
C ARG A 706 -4.07 9.80 -17.90
N SER A 707 -3.45 8.88 -17.18
CA SER A 707 -2.03 8.86 -16.86
C SER A 707 -1.36 7.65 -17.53
N LYS A 708 -0.17 7.89 -18.10
CA LYS A 708 0.65 7.02 -18.96
C LYS A 708 0.54 5.51 -18.67
N ASP A 709 0.19 4.76 -19.73
CA ASP A 709 -0.05 3.30 -19.86
C ASP A 709 1.02 2.34 -19.28
N GLY A 710 2.19 2.83 -18.86
CA GLY A 710 3.29 1.99 -18.38
C GLY A 710 3.12 1.47 -16.95
N ARG A 711 2.65 2.30 -16.01
CA ARG A 711 2.57 1.94 -14.57
C ARG A 711 1.40 1.01 -14.22
N LYS A 712 0.36 0.97 -15.06
CA LYS A 712 -0.83 0.14 -14.81
C LYS A 712 -0.55 -1.35 -15.01
N ARG A 713 0.30 -1.69 -15.99
CA ARG A 713 0.73 -3.07 -16.27
C ARG A 713 1.55 -3.69 -15.14
N ASP A 714 2.47 -2.94 -14.53
CA ASP A 714 3.26 -3.43 -13.39
C ASP A 714 2.39 -3.70 -12.16
N SER A 715 1.40 -2.83 -11.92
CA SER A 715 0.45 -3.01 -10.80
C SER A 715 -0.44 -4.24 -10.99
N GLU A 716 -0.88 -4.53 -12.21
CA GLU A 716 -1.68 -5.72 -12.52
C GLU A 716 -0.85 -7.02 -12.41
N ALA A 717 0.42 -6.99 -12.83
CA ALA A 717 1.33 -8.13 -12.74
C ALA A 717 1.63 -8.54 -11.29
N GLU A 718 1.71 -7.60 -10.36
CA GLU A 718 1.95 -7.91 -8.94
C GLU A 718 0.71 -8.46 -8.25
N VAL A 719 -0.48 -7.93 -8.56
CA VAL A 719 -1.75 -8.46 -8.06
C VAL A 719 -1.96 -9.90 -8.52
N LEU A 720 -1.60 -10.23 -9.77
CA LEU A 720 -1.60 -11.61 -10.26
C LEU A 720 -0.69 -12.52 -9.43
N ARG A 721 0.50 -12.05 -9.03
CA ARG A 721 1.40 -12.82 -8.15
C ARG A 721 0.79 -13.10 -6.77
N HIS A 722 0.00 -12.17 -6.22
CA HIS A 722 -0.69 -12.40 -4.94
C HIS A 722 -1.74 -13.52 -5.08
N VAL A 723 -2.57 -13.46 -6.12
CA VAL A 723 -3.60 -14.47 -6.39
C VAL A 723 -2.99 -15.83 -6.72
N GLU A 724 -1.89 -15.87 -7.47
CA GLU A 724 -1.12 -17.08 -7.76
C GLU A 724 -0.55 -17.71 -6.47
N ARG A 725 -0.08 -16.91 -5.51
CA ARG A 725 0.36 -17.42 -4.20
C ARG A 725 -0.79 -18.05 -3.42
N LEU A 726 -1.98 -17.46 -3.43
CA LEU A 726 -3.16 -18.05 -2.80
C LEU A 726 -3.52 -19.38 -3.46
N LEU A 727 -3.50 -19.46 -4.79
CA LEU A 727 -3.75 -20.69 -5.54
C LEU A 727 -2.73 -21.79 -5.16
N LEU A 728 -1.45 -21.44 -5.05
CA LEU A 728 -0.38 -22.37 -4.63
C LEU A 728 -0.55 -22.86 -3.19
N ARG A 729 -0.99 -21.99 -2.27
CA ARG A 729 -1.27 -22.37 -0.88
C ARG A 729 -2.44 -23.34 -0.80
N LEU A 730 -3.49 -23.12 -1.59
CA LEU A 730 -4.68 -23.97 -1.64
C LEU A 730 -4.43 -25.31 -2.35
N ASP A 731 -3.58 -25.36 -3.38
CA ASP A 731 -3.26 -26.60 -4.12
C ASP A 731 -1.96 -27.28 -3.66
N PHE A 732 -1.45 -26.98 -2.47
CA PHE A 732 -0.17 -27.52 -1.96
C PHE A 732 -0.12 -29.06 -1.97
N ASN A 733 -1.24 -29.75 -1.77
CA ASN A 733 -1.34 -31.22 -1.81
C ASN A 733 -1.74 -31.79 -3.19
N GLY A 734 -2.03 -30.92 -4.16
CA GLY A 734 -2.51 -31.29 -5.48
C GLY A 734 -3.86 -32.01 -5.48
N GLU A 735 -4.68 -31.91 -4.43
CA GLU A 735 -5.97 -32.59 -4.34
C GLU A 735 -7.00 -31.96 -5.30
N PHE A 736 -7.03 -30.63 -5.40
CA PHE A 736 -7.93 -29.89 -6.28
C PHE A 736 -7.49 -29.96 -7.75
N SER A 737 -6.18 -30.01 -8.05
CA SER A 737 -5.69 -30.25 -9.41
C SER A 737 -5.86 -31.71 -9.89
N LYS A 738 -6.02 -32.68 -8.97
CA LYS A 738 -6.30 -34.09 -9.30
C LYS A 738 -7.78 -34.38 -9.55
N SER A 739 -8.71 -33.73 -8.84
CA SER A 739 -10.16 -33.94 -9.02
C SER A 739 -10.62 -33.55 -10.42
N SER A 740 -10.06 -32.48 -10.99
CA SER A 740 -10.30 -32.04 -12.39
C SER A 740 -9.88 -33.08 -13.44
N ARG A 741 -8.97 -34.03 -13.12
CA ARG A 741 -8.56 -35.11 -14.05
C ARG A 741 -9.50 -36.32 -14.10
N ARG A 742 -10.49 -36.42 -13.20
CA ARG A 742 -11.39 -37.58 -13.13
C ARG A 742 -12.70 -37.43 -13.90
N GLY A 743 -12.99 -36.25 -14.45
CA GLY A 743 -14.18 -35.99 -15.26
C GLY A 743 -13.84 -35.63 -16.70
N GLY A 744 -13.94 -36.60 -17.62
CA GLY A 744 -14.01 -36.33 -19.06
C GLY A 744 -12.97 -37.06 -19.91
N ASP A 745 -13.20 -38.35 -20.12
CA ASP A 745 -12.69 -39.04 -21.31
C ASP A 745 -13.59 -38.61 -22.49
N LEU A 746 -13.06 -37.82 -23.41
CA LEU A 746 -13.38 -37.68 -24.85
C LEU A 746 -12.92 -36.31 -25.38
N GLY A 747 -11.75 -36.32 -26.02
CA GLY A 747 -11.37 -35.38 -27.08
C GLY A 747 -10.68 -34.07 -26.66
N CYS A 748 -9.35 -34.07 -26.49
CA CYS A 748 -8.57 -32.83 -26.65
C CYS A 748 -7.05 -33.01 -26.87
N ASP A 749 -6.66 -33.60 -28.00
CA ASP A 749 -5.25 -33.74 -28.43
C ASP A 749 -4.49 -32.40 -28.69
N ARG A 750 -5.18 -31.25 -28.59
CA ARG A 750 -4.58 -29.91 -28.72
C ARG A 750 -4.35 -29.18 -27.39
N ARG A 751 -5.13 -29.46 -26.33
CA ARG A 751 -4.91 -28.87 -24.98
C ARG A 751 -3.71 -29.49 -24.28
N GLU A 752 -3.46 -30.78 -24.52
CA GLU A 752 -2.37 -31.55 -23.90
C GLU A 752 -0.98 -31.00 -24.26
N LYS A 753 -0.79 -30.54 -25.52
CA LYS A 753 0.48 -29.95 -25.99
C LYS A 753 0.75 -28.53 -25.46
N ALA A 754 -0.29 -27.77 -25.13
CA ALA A 754 -0.15 -26.44 -24.54
C ALA A 754 0.12 -26.51 -23.02
N MET A 755 -0.59 -27.40 -22.31
CA MET A 755 -0.39 -27.65 -20.87
C MET A 755 0.96 -28.30 -20.58
N ASN A 756 1.42 -29.26 -21.39
CA ASN A 756 2.75 -29.85 -21.20
C ASN A 756 3.89 -28.86 -21.52
N ARG A 757 3.69 -27.87 -22.41
CA ARG A 757 4.66 -26.79 -22.65
C ARG A 757 4.67 -25.76 -21.51
N ALA A 758 3.51 -25.44 -20.94
CA ALA A 758 3.39 -24.58 -19.77
C ALA A 758 3.95 -25.26 -18.51
N ALA A 759 3.62 -26.53 -18.26
CA ALA A 759 4.15 -27.34 -17.16
C ALA A 759 5.66 -27.60 -17.29
N SER A 760 6.18 -27.80 -18.50
CA SER A 760 7.64 -27.92 -18.73
C SER A 760 8.34 -26.56 -18.58
N ARG A 761 7.69 -25.44 -18.95
CA ARG A 761 8.18 -24.08 -18.67
C ARG A 761 8.05 -23.68 -17.20
N LEU A 762 7.07 -24.22 -16.48
CA LEU A 762 6.83 -24.07 -15.03
C LEU A 762 7.75 -24.97 -14.20
N ALA A 763 8.12 -26.15 -14.69
CA ALA A 763 9.19 -26.96 -14.11
C ALA A 763 10.56 -26.30 -14.37
N LEU A 764 10.73 -25.63 -15.51
CA LEU A 764 11.88 -24.76 -15.76
C LEU A 764 11.84 -23.50 -14.88
N HIS A 765 10.67 -22.87 -14.67
CA HIS A 765 10.52 -21.66 -13.85
C HIS A 765 10.55 -21.93 -12.35
N ALA A 766 10.07 -23.08 -11.88
CA ALA A 766 10.27 -23.57 -10.51
C ALA A 766 11.74 -23.96 -10.28
N ARG A 767 12.45 -24.41 -11.32
CA ARG A 767 13.92 -24.50 -11.31
C ARG A 767 14.60 -23.12 -11.35
N LEU A 768 14.02 -22.11 -12.01
CA LEU A 768 14.56 -20.74 -12.09
C LEU A 768 14.21 -19.84 -10.89
N LEU A 769 13.17 -20.16 -10.11
CA LEU A 769 12.85 -19.48 -8.84
C LEU A 769 13.62 -20.08 -7.65
N SER A 770 14.31 -21.20 -7.88
CA SER A 770 15.38 -21.72 -7.01
C SER A 770 16.78 -21.32 -7.49
N THR A 771 16.89 -20.42 -8.47
CA THR A 771 18.17 -19.81 -8.83
C THR A 771 18.22 -18.37 -8.36
N THR A 772 18.43 -18.18 -7.06
CA THR A 772 19.58 -17.35 -6.69
C THR A 772 20.75 -17.94 -7.49
N THR A 773 21.57 -17.13 -8.15
CA THR A 773 22.91 -17.59 -8.57
C THR A 773 23.69 -17.95 -7.30
N MET A 774 23.32 -19.05 -6.65
CA MET A 774 24.14 -19.73 -5.68
C MET A 774 25.14 -20.46 -6.54
N ALA A 775 26.41 -20.13 -6.34
CA ALA A 775 27.45 -21.10 -6.60
C ALA A 775 27.00 -22.46 -6.02
N PRO A 776 27.33 -23.59 -6.66
CA PRO A 776 27.06 -24.90 -6.06
C PRO A 776 27.53 -24.86 -4.59
N PRO A 777 26.72 -25.31 -3.62
CA PRO A 777 27.11 -25.27 -2.23
C PRO A 777 28.46 -25.98 -2.10
N GLU A 778 29.44 -25.27 -1.54
CA GLU A 778 30.82 -25.76 -1.43
C GLU A 778 30.88 -27.08 -0.65
N TYR A 779 29.96 -27.25 0.31
CA TYR A 779 29.79 -28.44 1.12
C TYR A 779 28.38 -29.02 0.97
N THR A 780 28.27 -30.34 0.79
CA THR A 780 27.00 -31.05 0.68
C THR A 780 26.90 -32.18 1.69
N PRO A 781 25.72 -32.42 2.31
CA PRO A 781 25.55 -33.52 3.25
C PRO A 781 25.37 -34.87 2.51
N ARG A 782 26.14 -35.88 2.91
CA ARG A 782 25.95 -37.31 2.60
C ARG A 782 25.16 -37.95 3.75
N LEU A 783 23.94 -38.39 3.45
CA LEU A 783 23.00 -38.91 4.45
C LEU A 783 23.02 -40.44 4.46
N ILE A 784 23.30 -41.03 5.62
CA ILE A 784 23.30 -42.48 5.84
C ILE A 784 22.09 -42.85 6.69
N GLY A 785 21.32 -43.85 6.25
CA GLY A 785 20.16 -44.34 6.98
C GLY A 785 18.95 -43.39 6.98
N ALA A 786 17.92 -43.77 7.74
CA ALA A 786 16.69 -43.00 7.89
C ALA A 786 16.85 -42.00 9.06
N PRO A 787 16.49 -40.72 8.92
CA PRO A 787 16.44 -39.79 10.05
C PRO A 787 15.58 -40.34 11.20
N ASN A 788 15.86 -40.00 12.45
CA ASN A 788 15.22 -40.56 13.65
C ASN A 788 15.46 -42.07 13.86
N THR A 789 16.57 -42.63 13.38
CA THR A 789 17.02 -44.00 13.71
C THR A 789 18.44 -44.00 14.25
N LEU A 790 18.85 -45.07 14.94
CA LEU A 790 20.18 -45.18 15.56
C LEU A 790 21.32 -45.22 14.53
N GLU A 791 21.01 -45.70 13.32
CA GLU A 791 21.96 -45.81 12.20
C GLU A 791 22.16 -44.49 11.45
N HIS A 792 21.36 -43.46 11.74
CA HIS A 792 21.41 -42.21 10.99
C HIS A 792 22.73 -41.47 11.22
N ARG A 793 23.43 -41.12 10.13
CA ARG A 793 24.64 -40.29 10.15
C ARG A 793 24.59 -39.28 9.02
N VAL A 794 25.10 -38.08 9.27
CA VAL A 794 25.28 -37.03 8.25
C VAL A 794 26.76 -36.72 8.13
N PHE A 795 27.38 -37.20 7.05
CA PHE A 795 28.75 -36.81 6.68
C PHE A 795 28.69 -35.55 5.81
N LEU A 796 29.75 -34.75 5.81
CA LEU A 796 29.89 -33.62 4.88
C LEU A 796 30.84 -33.99 3.76
N GLU A 797 30.54 -33.51 2.55
CA GLU A 797 31.37 -33.70 1.37
C GLU A 797 31.76 -32.35 0.78
N GLN A 798 33.03 -32.23 0.39
CA GLN A 798 33.54 -31.13 -0.44
C GLN A 798 34.06 -31.74 -1.75
N ASN A 799 33.52 -31.32 -2.89
CA ASN A 799 33.88 -31.86 -4.21
C ASN A 799 33.79 -33.40 -4.32
N GLY A 800 32.86 -34.03 -3.59
CA GLY A 800 32.65 -35.49 -3.59
C GLY A 800 33.53 -36.28 -2.62
N ASN A 801 34.45 -35.62 -1.91
CA ASN A 801 35.25 -36.22 -0.85
C ASN A 801 34.62 -35.92 0.51
N VAL A 802 34.44 -36.94 1.35
CA VAL A 802 34.04 -36.76 2.75
C VAL A 802 35.10 -35.95 3.50
N VAL A 803 34.64 -34.92 4.21
CA VAL A 803 35.43 -34.01 5.05
C VAL A 803 34.87 -34.00 6.46
N SER A 804 35.74 -33.83 7.46
CA SER A 804 35.35 -33.67 8.86
C SER A 804 34.73 -32.29 9.12
N PRO A 805 33.48 -32.20 9.62
CA PRO A 805 32.89 -30.92 10.04
C PRO A 805 33.62 -30.31 11.23
N PHE A 806 34.40 -31.08 11.99
CA PHE A 806 35.16 -30.59 13.14
C PHE A 806 36.53 -30.03 12.72
N HIS A 807 37.19 -30.62 11.72
CA HIS A 807 38.60 -30.34 11.45
C HIS A 807 38.89 -29.77 10.07
N ASP A 808 38.20 -30.24 9.02
CA ASP A 808 38.56 -29.94 7.62
C ASP A 808 37.97 -28.61 7.13
N ILE A 809 36.81 -28.20 7.67
CA ILE A 809 36.16 -26.94 7.30
C ILE A 809 36.89 -25.77 8.00
N PRO A 810 37.34 -24.74 7.28
CA PRO A 810 38.05 -23.62 7.90
C PRO A 810 37.12 -22.81 8.81
N LEU A 811 37.61 -22.37 9.97
CA LEU A 811 36.88 -21.49 10.89
C LEU A 811 36.50 -20.16 10.22
N PHE A 812 37.44 -19.52 9.53
CA PHE A 812 37.23 -18.24 8.88
C PHE A 812 36.86 -18.43 7.41
N ALA A 813 35.69 -17.93 7.00
CA ALA A 813 35.32 -17.80 5.60
C ALA A 813 35.99 -16.57 4.98
N ASP A 814 36.07 -15.47 5.75
CA ASP A 814 36.79 -14.25 5.41
C ASP A 814 37.38 -13.63 6.68
N GLN A 815 38.69 -13.80 6.84
CA GLN A 815 39.42 -13.32 8.01
C GLN A 815 39.49 -11.79 8.08
N ASN A 816 39.48 -11.08 6.94
CA ASN A 816 39.59 -9.62 6.91
C ASN A 816 38.31 -8.94 7.40
N ASN A 817 37.16 -9.56 7.09
CA ASN A 817 35.83 -9.05 7.48
C ASN A 817 35.28 -9.70 8.75
N GLY A 818 36.02 -10.65 9.36
CA GLY A 818 35.61 -11.37 10.56
C GLY A 818 34.35 -12.24 10.34
N ILE A 819 34.25 -12.87 9.16
CA ILE A 819 33.16 -13.79 8.81
C ILE A 819 33.64 -15.22 9.05
N LEU A 820 32.86 -15.99 9.81
CA LEU A 820 33.19 -17.36 10.21
C LEU A 820 32.24 -18.36 9.55
N ASN A 821 32.69 -19.59 9.36
CA ASN A 821 31.84 -20.71 8.98
C ASN A 821 31.25 -21.35 10.24
N MET A 822 29.94 -21.60 10.23
CA MET A 822 29.23 -22.39 11.24
C MET A 822 28.67 -23.65 10.59
N ILE A 823 28.73 -24.79 11.26
CA ILE A 823 28.04 -26.03 10.85
C ILE A 823 26.73 -26.10 11.62
N VAL A 824 25.60 -26.13 10.92
CA VAL A 824 24.28 -26.30 11.53
C VAL A 824 24.07 -27.77 11.88
N GLU A 825 23.88 -28.08 13.15
CA GLU A 825 23.60 -29.44 13.63
C GLU A 825 22.10 -29.64 13.83
N VAL A 826 21.43 -28.67 14.47
CA VAL A 826 20.01 -28.72 14.78
C VAL A 826 19.28 -27.53 14.13
N PRO A 827 18.45 -27.78 13.10
CA PRO A 827 17.62 -26.76 12.49
C PRO A 827 16.67 -26.11 13.50
N ARG A 828 16.43 -24.81 13.31
CA ARG A 828 15.47 -24.04 14.09
C ARG A 828 14.09 -24.72 14.14
N TRP A 829 13.50 -24.70 15.33
CA TRP A 829 12.20 -25.29 15.71
C TRP A 829 12.13 -26.82 15.74
N THR A 830 13.26 -27.52 15.60
CA THR A 830 13.30 -28.99 15.71
C THR A 830 13.70 -29.45 17.12
N ASN A 831 13.36 -30.68 17.47
CA ASN A 831 13.59 -31.25 18.81
C ASN A 831 14.74 -32.25 18.88
N ALA A 832 15.19 -32.79 17.74
CA ALA A 832 16.23 -33.82 17.71
C ALA A 832 17.58 -33.20 18.12
N LYS A 833 18.21 -33.74 19.17
CA LYS A 833 19.56 -33.30 19.57
C LYS A 833 20.57 -33.99 18.66
N MET A 834 20.94 -33.31 17.58
CA MET A 834 21.97 -33.72 16.62
C MET A 834 23.28 -33.05 17.00
N GLU A 835 24.39 -33.79 16.98
CA GLU A 835 25.72 -33.30 17.37
C GLU A 835 26.81 -33.95 16.51
N ILE A 836 27.90 -33.22 16.27
CA ILE A 836 29.12 -33.69 15.64
C ILE A 836 29.72 -34.79 16.52
N SER A 837 29.94 -35.97 15.94
CA SER A 837 30.50 -37.08 16.69
C SER A 837 31.98 -36.87 16.96
N LYS A 838 32.38 -36.83 18.23
CA LYS A 838 33.78 -36.73 18.65
C LYS A 838 34.60 -38.01 18.41
N GLU A 839 33.95 -39.17 18.49
CA GLU A 839 34.62 -40.48 18.53
C GLU A 839 34.68 -41.18 17.16
N GLU A 840 33.77 -40.84 16.24
CA GLU A 840 33.65 -41.53 14.95
C GLU A 840 34.64 -40.89 13.93
N PRO A 841 35.28 -41.69 13.06
CA PRO A 841 36.15 -41.16 12.00
C PRO A 841 35.42 -40.13 11.13
N PHE A 842 36.08 -39.01 10.84
CA PHE A 842 35.53 -37.87 10.07
C PHE A 842 34.28 -37.21 10.68
N ASN A 843 34.04 -37.44 11.98
CA ASN A 843 33.10 -36.69 12.82
C ASN A 843 31.70 -36.45 12.22
N PRO A 844 30.98 -37.49 11.73
CA PRO A 844 29.63 -37.30 11.22
C PRO A 844 28.69 -36.73 12.28
N ILE A 845 27.71 -35.93 11.84
CA ILE A 845 26.64 -35.46 12.72
C ILE A 845 25.69 -36.63 12.97
N LYS A 846 25.39 -36.91 14.24
CA LYS A 846 24.48 -37.99 14.66
C LYS A 846 23.58 -37.51 15.79
N GLN A 847 22.47 -38.19 15.98
CA GLN A 847 21.58 -37.88 17.09
C GLN A 847 22.14 -38.46 18.41
N ASP A 848 22.14 -37.66 19.46
CA ASP A 848 22.58 -38.07 20.80
C ASP A 848 21.70 -39.23 21.33
N ILE A 849 22.33 -40.17 22.06
CA ILE A 849 21.68 -41.38 22.58
C ILE A 849 21.75 -41.37 24.11
N LYS A 850 20.58 -41.28 24.75
CA LYS A 850 20.45 -41.29 26.21
C LYS A 850 19.66 -42.50 26.65
N LYS A 851 20.25 -43.35 27.51
CA LYS A 851 19.63 -44.60 28.02
C LYS A 851 19.14 -45.53 26.88
N GLY A 852 19.92 -45.63 25.80
CA GLY A 852 19.61 -46.50 24.65
C GLY A 852 18.48 -46.00 23.73
N ARG A 853 18.02 -44.75 23.91
CA ARG A 853 17.02 -44.10 23.05
C ARG A 853 17.57 -42.80 22.46
N LEU A 854 17.11 -42.48 21.26
CA LEU A 854 17.38 -41.20 20.60
C LEU A 854 16.88 -40.04 21.46
N ARG A 855 17.74 -39.03 21.66
CA ARG A 855 17.44 -37.90 22.51
C ARG A 855 16.70 -36.81 21.74
N PHE A 856 15.59 -36.38 22.32
CA PHE A 856 14.81 -35.23 21.84
C PHE A 856 14.63 -34.25 23.00
N VAL A 857 14.93 -32.97 22.77
CA VAL A 857 14.64 -31.90 23.72
C VAL A 857 13.12 -31.71 23.79
N ARG A 858 12.59 -31.56 25.00
CA ARG A 858 11.14 -31.38 25.23
C ARG A 858 10.73 -29.93 25.01
N ASN A 859 9.50 -29.71 24.57
CA ASN A 859 8.95 -28.36 24.43
C ASN A 859 8.60 -27.79 25.82
N CYS A 860 9.21 -26.67 26.20
CA CYS A 860 8.95 -25.94 27.44
C CYS A 860 8.24 -24.65 27.09
N PHE A 861 6.96 -24.49 27.44
CA PHE A 861 6.18 -23.30 27.05
C PHE A 861 6.86 -22.01 27.56
N PRO A 862 7.11 -20.99 26.71
CA PRO A 862 6.61 -20.83 25.33
C PRO A 862 7.53 -21.36 24.21
N HIS A 863 8.66 -21.98 24.53
CA HIS A 863 9.67 -22.42 23.57
C HIS A 863 9.40 -23.81 22.94
N HIS A 864 9.43 -23.86 21.60
CA HIS A 864 9.32 -25.09 20.82
C HIS A 864 10.67 -25.52 20.27
N GLY A 865 11.14 -26.73 20.61
CA GLY A 865 12.44 -27.24 20.15
C GLY A 865 13.58 -26.25 20.42
N TYR A 866 14.56 -26.22 19.53
CA TYR A 866 15.60 -25.17 19.51
C TYR A 866 15.07 -23.91 18.84
N ILE A 867 15.13 -22.75 19.49
CA ILE A 867 14.53 -21.50 18.98
C ILE A 867 15.38 -20.72 17.95
N TRP A 868 16.48 -21.33 17.49
CA TRP A 868 17.59 -20.81 16.70
C TRP A 868 18.11 -21.96 15.82
N ASN A 869 18.87 -21.68 14.76
CA ASN A 869 19.69 -22.73 14.17
C ASN A 869 20.88 -22.95 15.11
N TYR A 870 20.99 -24.17 15.63
CA TYR A 870 22.01 -24.54 16.59
C TYR A 870 23.07 -25.40 15.93
N GLY A 871 24.32 -25.22 16.31
CA GLY A 871 25.43 -25.98 15.78
C GLY A 871 26.73 -25.55 16.41
N ALA A 872 27.84 -25.72 15.69
CA ALA A 872 29.16 -25.43 16.24
C ALA A 872 30.10 -24.76 15.23
N PHE A 873 31.14 -24.10 15.75
CA PHE A 873 32.25 -23.61 14.95
C PHE A 873 33.26 -24.72 14.65
N PRO A 874 33.64 -24.93 13.38
CA PRO A 874 34.69 -25.89 13.05
C PRO A 874 36.03 -25.35 13.56
N GLN A 875 37.00 -26.25 13.74
CA GLN A 875 38.35 -25.89 14.17
C GLN A 875 38.39 -25.10 15.50
N THR A 876 37.44 -25.35 16.39
CA THR A 876 37.44 -24.79 17.76
C THR A 876 37.23 -25.93 18.75
N TRP A 877 37.88 -25.89 19.91
CA TRP A 877 37.72 -26.96 20.91
C TRP A 877 37.83 -26.38 22.31
N GLU A 878 36.83 -26.67 23.15
CA GLU A 878 36.80 -26.27 24.55
C GLU A 878 37.61 -27.27 25.40
N ASP A 879 38.88 -26.93 25.65
CA ASP A 879 39.84 -27.82 26.33
C ASP A 879 39.40 -28.15 27.79
N PRO A 880 39.07 -29.42 28.10
CA PRO A 880 38.59 -29.82 29.43
C PRO A 880 39.70 -29.86 30.49
N THR A 881 40.96 -29.65 30.09
CA THR A 881 42.10 -29.62 31.03
C THR A 881 42.35 -28.24 31.60
N GLN A 882 41.82 -27.18 30.98
CA GLN A 882 42.01 -25.79 31.38
C GLN A 882 40.77 -25.23 32.03
N SER A 883 40.95 -24.49 33.14
CA SER A 883 39.87 -23.75 33.78
C SER A 883 39.93 -22.30 33.35
N HIS A 884 38.81 -21.76 32.88
CA HIS A 884 38.73 -20.36 32.48
C HIS A 884 38.70 -19.44 33.71
N ALA A 885 39.48 -18.35 33.68
CA ALA A 885 39.76 -17.53 34.87
C ALA A 885 38.50 -16.90 35.49
N GLU A 886 37.52 -16.52 34.66
CA GLU A 886 36.31 -15.84 35.11
C GLU A 886 35.18 -16.79 35.50
N THR A 887 35.01 -17.90 34.78
CA THR A 887 33.95 -18.90 35.05
C THR A 887 34.37 -19.90 36.12
N LYS A 888 35.69 -20.07 36.34
CA LYS A 888 36.29 -21.03 37.28
C LYS A 888 35.89 -22.48 37.04
N ALA A 889 35.45 -22.79 35.83
CA ALA A 889 35.05 -24.11 35.37
C ALA A 889 35.91 -24.53 34.15
N LYS A 890 35.96 -25.83 33.89
CA LYS A 890 36.73 -26.41 32.77
C LYS A 890 35.93 -26.36 31.47
N GLY A 891 36.56 -26.45 30.30
CA GLY A 891 35.82 -26.62 29.04
C GLY A 891 35.02 -27.93 28.99
N ASP A 892 33.97 -27.99 28.17
CA ASP A 892 33.05 -29.13 28.05
C ASP A 892 33.52 -30.24 27.07
N ASN A 893 34.74 -30.09 26.52
CA ASN A 893 35.34 -31.02 25.57
C ASN A 893 34.55 -31.15 24.24
N ASP A 894 33.78 -30.14 23.85
CA ASP A 894 33.08 -30.06 22.57
C ASP A 894 33.66 -28.95 21.66
N PRO A 895 33.32 -28.94 20.36
CA PRO A 895 33.52 -27.77 19.52
C PRO A 895 32.64 -26.61 20.02
N LEU A 896 33.11 -25.36 19.86
CA LEU A 896 32.44 -24.19 20.43
C LEU A 896 31.03 -24.03 19.88
N ASP A 897 30.05 -23.97 20.77
CA ASP A 897 28.63 -23.97 20.43
C ASP A 897 28.15 -22.62 19.89
N VAL A 898 27.30 -22.68 18.86
CA VAL A 898 26.86 -21.53 18.07
C VAL A 898 25.36 -21.55 17.86
N CYS A 899 24.82 -20.34 17.96
CA CYS A 899 23.41 -20.07 17.99
C CYS A 899 23.10 -18.97 16.96
N GLU A 900 22.65 -19.37 15.78
CA GLU A 900 22.38 -18.46 14.67
C GLU A 900 20.92 -17.98 14.71
N ILE A 901 20.76 -16.67 14.83
CA ILE A 901 19.48 -16.02 15.17
C ILE A 901 18.66 -15.52 13.98
N GLY A 902 19.16 -15.70 12.76
CA GLY A 902 18.53 -15.23 11.52
C GLY A 902 17.17 -15.88 11.24
N GLU A 903 16.46 -15.30 10.27
CA GLU A 903 15.09 -15.71 9.94
C GLU A 903 15.02 -17.05 9.20
N GLN A 904 16.07 -17.41 8.45
CA GLN A 904 16.09 -18.62 7.63
C GLN A 904 16.31 -19.89 8.48
N VAL A 905 15.39 -20.85 8.38
CA VAL A 905 15.58 -22.19 8.98
C VAL A 905 16.60 -22.98 8.15
N GLY A 906 17.69 -23.42 8.79
CA GLY A 906 18.74 -24.20 8.15
C GLY A 906 18.44 -25.69 8.03
N TYR A 907 19.40 -26.48 7.55
CA TYR A 907 19.32 -27.94 7.52
C TYR A 907 20.54 -28.60 8.17
N VAL A 908 20.41 -29.85 8.63
CA VAL A 908 21.51 -30.58 9.30
C VAL A 908 22.69 -30.72 8.34
N GLY A 909 23.88 -30.28 8.78
CA GLY A 909 25.09 -30.28 7.97
C GLY A 909 25.24 -29.07 7.05
N GLN A 910 24.37 -28.06 7.13
CA GLN A 910 24.54 -26.83 6.37
C GLN A 910 25.72 -26.03 6.92
N VAL A 911 26.61 -25.58 6.03
CA VAL A 911 27.65 -24.60 6.37
C VAL A 911 27.12 -23.20 6.10
N LYS A 912 27.03 -22.36 7.13
CA LYS A 912 26.58 -20.96 7.04
C LYS A 912 27.73 -20.01 7.29
N GLN A 913 27.78 -18.92 6.54
CA GLN A 913 28.71 -17.81 6.79
C GLN A 913 28.05 -16.84 7.76
N VAL A 914 28.66 -16.64 8.93
CA VAL A 914 28.04 -15.92 10.04
C VAL A 914 28.95 -14.83 10.59
N LYS A 915 28.32 -13.83 11.19
CA LYS A 915 28.96 -12.74 11.93
C LYS A 915 28.63 -12.86 13.41
N VAL A 916 29.65 -12.71 14.26
CA VAL A 916 29.53 -12.76 15.72
C VAL A 916 28.89 -11.51 16.28
N LEU A 917 27.97 -11.69 17.23
CA LEU A 917 27.25 -10.61 17.94
C LEU A 917 27.55 -10.61 19.44
N GLY A 918 27.68 -11.79 20.06
CA GLY A 918 27.96 -11.90 21.49
C GLY A 918 28.11 -13.35 21.93
N ILE A 919 28.21 -13.59 23.24
CA ILE A 919 28.39 -14.93 23.81
C ILE A 919 27.78 -15.05 25.20
N MET A 920 27.31 -16.24 25.56
CA MET A 920 26.79 -16.56 26.90
C MET A 920 27.57 -17.72 27.52
N ALA A 921 27.82 -17.65 28.83
CA ALA A 921 28.51 -18.70 29.59
C ALA A 921 27.49 -19.51 30.40
N LEU A 922 27.19 -20.72 29.93
CA LEU A 922 26.41 -21.69 30.70
C LEU A 922 27.37 -22.47 31.62
N LEU A 923 26.97 -22.68 32.87
CA LEU A 923 27.69 -23.53 33.82
C LEU A 923 26.90 -24.84 33.98
N ASP A 924 27.40 -25.92 33.36
CA ASP A 924 26.78 -27.24 33.39
C ASP A 924 27.67 -28.21 34.18
N GLU A 925 27.19 -28.68 35.33
CA GLU A 925 27.86 -29.74 36.11
C GLU A 925 29.36 -29.51 36.43
N GLY A 926 29.83 -28.25 36.45
CA GLY A 926 31.22 -27.88 36.72
C GLY A 926 32.06 -27.58 35.46
N GLU A 927 31.44 -27.63 34.29
CA GLU A 927 31.98 -27.27 32.99
C GLU A 927 31.43 -25.92 32.52
N THR A 928 32.26 -25.17 31.80
CA THR A 928 31.87 -23.98 31.06
C THR A 928 31.48 -24.44 29.68
N ASP A 929 30.26 -24.10 29.29
CA ASP A 929 29.70 -24.38 27.98
C ASP A 929 29.34 -23.04 27.35
N TRP A 930 30.14 -22.60 26.38
CA TRP A 930 30.02 -21.29 25.76
C TRP A 930 29.06 -21.30 24.58
N LYS A 931 28.04 -20.44 24.61
CA LYS A 931 27.04 -20.31 23.53
C LYS A 931 27.23 -18.99 22.77
N VAL A 932 27.81 -19.03 21.58
CA VAL A 932 28.04 -17.84 20.74
C VAL A 932 26.78 -17.46 19.98
N LEU A 933 26.37 -16.20 20.12
CA LEU A 933 25.29 -15.58 19.36
C LEU A 933 25.82 -15.01 18.04
N VAL A 934 25.26 -15.47 16.92
CA VAL A 934 25.69 -15.08 15.57
C VAL A 934 24.50 -14.81 14.66
N VAL A 935 24.72 -14.10 13.56
CA VAL A 935 23.74 -13.92 12.49
C VAL A 935 24.35 -14.27 11.14
N ASP A 936 23.59 -14.94 10.28
CA ASP A 936 23.98 -15.17 8.88
C ASP A 936 24.26 -13.84 8.16
N VAL A 937 25.36 -13.75 7.42
CA VAL A 937 25.71 -12.54 6.64
C VAL A 937 24.70 -12.22 5.55
N HIS A 938 23.93 -13.22 5.11
CA HIS A 938 22.85 -13.08 4.14
C HIS A 938 21.48 -12.76 4.76
N ASP A 939 21.39 -12.67 6.09
CA ASP A 939 20.15 -12.30 6.77
C ASP A 939 19.78 -10.83 6.47
N PRO A 940 18.48 -10.50 6.26
CA PRO A 940 18.05 -9.12 6.01
C PRO A 940 18.42 -8.12 7.12
N LEU A 941 18.55 -8.58 8.37
CA LEU A 941 18.95 -7.78 9.52
C LEU A 941 20.47 -7.80 9.78
N ALA A 942 21.25 -8.60 9.05
CA ALA A 942 22.70 -8.71 9.25
C ALA A 942 23.41 -7.36 9.24
N SER A 943 23.01 -6.43 8.37
CA SER A 943 23.60 -5.07 8.30
C SER A 943 23.35 -4.21 9.56
N LYS A 944 22.29 -4.51 10.32
CA LYS A 944 21.88 -3.76 11.51
C LYS A 944 22.36 -4.39 12.82
N LEU A 945 22.67 -5.68 12.81
CA LEU A 945 23.12 -6.43 13.98
C LEU A 945 24.65 -6.51 13.96
N ASN A 946 25.35 -5.70 14.77
CA ASN A 946 26.82 -5.69 14.80
C ASN A 946 27.41 -6.01 16.17
N ASP A 947 26.62 -5.85 17.24
CA ASP A 947 26.97 -6.23 18.61
C ASP A 947 25.73 -6.75 19.36
N ILE A 948 25.91 -7.23 20.59
CA ILE A 948 24.84 -7.85 21.39
C ILE A 948 23.71 -6.85 21.73
N GLU A 949 24.03 -5.57 21.88
CA GLU A 949 23.05 -4.52 22.16
C GLU A 949 22.11 -4.26 20.96
N ASP A 950 22.59 -4.48 19.73
CA ASP A 950 21.75 -4.36 18.54
C ASP A 950 20.71 -5.47 18.47
N VAL A 951 21.02 -6.65 19.02
CA VAL A 951 20.04 -7.75 19.15
C VAL A 951 18.89 -7.32 20.04
N GLU A 952 19.15 -6.73 21.20
CA GLU A 952 18.08 -6.26 22.08
C GLU A 952 17.30 -5.07 21.47
N ARG A 953 17.95 -4.23 20.67
CA ARG A 953 17.31 -3.09 19.98
C ARG A 953 16.40 -3.52 18.82
N HIS A 954 16.83 -4.49 18.01
CA HIS A 954 16.14 -4.88 16.78
C HIS A 954 15.32 -6.18 16.91
N LEU A 955 15.67 -7.03 17.86
CA LEU A 955 15.03 -8.31 18.19
C LEU A 955 14.76 -8.39 19.71
N PRO A 956 13.99 -7.43 20.28
CA PRO A 956 13.81 -7.31 21.73
C PRO A 956 13.24 -8.58 22.35
N GLY A 957 13.82 -8.98 23.48
CA GLY A 957 13.44 -10.19 24.20
C GLY A 957 14.04 -11.50 23.66
N LEU A 958 14.77 -11.50 22.55
CA LEU A 958 15.39 -12.73 22.01
C LEU A 958 16.53 -13.24 22.90
N VAL A 959 17.39 -12.34 23.42
CA VAL A 959 18.48 -12.71 24.35
C VAL A 959 17.91 -13.24 25.66
N ARG A 960 16.80 -12.65 26.12
CA ARG A 960 16.06 -13.14 27.30
C ARG A 960 15.45 -14.53 27.05
N ALA A 961 14.79 -14.75 25.93
CA ALA A 961 14.21 -16.04 25.57
C ALA A 961 15.28 -17.13 25.42
N THR A 962 16.42 -16.75 24.86
CA THR A 962 17.64 -17.55 24.75
C THR A 962 18.17 -17.99 26.12
N ASN A 963 18.33 -17.05 27.05
CA ASN A 963 18.75 -17.33 28.42
C ASN A 963 17.75 -18.27 29.11
N GLU A 964 16.46 -17.95 29.02
CA GLU A 964 15.39 -18.73 29.62
C GLU A 964 15.37 -20.17 29.06
N TRP A 965 15.53 -20.34 27.76
CA TRP A 965 15.62 -21.65 27.11
C TRP A 965 16.75 -22.50 27.71
N PHE A 966 17.97 -21.97 27.74
CA PHE A 966 19.13 -22.68 28.29
C PHE A 966 19.01 -22.92 29.79
N ARG A 967 18.30 -22.06 30.53
CA ARG A 967 18.02 -22.28 31.95
C ARG A 967 17.11 -23.49 32.20
N ILE A 968 16.06 -23.67 31.39
CA ILE A 968 14.96 -24.59 31.69
C ILE A 968 14.91 -25.88 30.87
N TYR A 969 15.61 -25.98 29.73
CA TYR A 969 15.44 -27.09 28.78
C TYR A 969 15.73 -28.50 29.34
N LYS A 970 16.53 -28.60 30.42
CA LYS A 970 16.86 -29.86 31.08
C LYS A 970 15.89 -30.25 32.21
N ILE A 971 15.00 -29.35 32.63
CA ILE A 971 14.03 -29.60 33.71
C ILE A 971 13.08 -30.75 33.39
N PRO A 972 12.53 -30.88 32.16
CA PRO A 972 11.69 -32.02 31.78
C PRO A 972 12.41 -33.38 31.89
N ASP A 973 13.74 -33.39 31.83
CA ASP A 973 14.58 -34.59 32.01
C ASP A 973 14.87 -34.90 33.48
N GLY A 974 14.34 -34.12 34.42
CA GLY A 974 14.53 -34.28 35.87
C GLY A 974 15.81 -33.64 36.42
N LYS A 975 16.50 -32.81 35.64
CA LYS A 975 17.66 -32.02 36.11
C LYS A 975 17.21 -30.67 36.71
N PRO A 976 17.99 -30.05 37.61
CA PRO A 976 17.72 -28.70 38.10
C PRO A 976 17.87 -27.62 37.01
N GLU A 977 17.49 -26.38 37.33
CA GLU A 977 17.80 -25.20 36.49
C GLU A 977 19.31 -25.06 36.27
N ASN A 978 19.71 -24.79 35.02
CA ASN A 978 21.11 -24.49 34.73
C ASN A 978 21.49 -23.11 35.29
N GLN A 979 22.76 -22.97 35.65
CA GLN A 979 23.33 -21.71 36.13
C GLN A 979 24.12 -21.04 35.00
N PHE A 980 24.28 -19.74 35.09
CA PHE A 980 25.10 -18.96 34.16
C PHE A 980 26.21 -18.24 34.92
N ALA A 981 27.37 -18.08 34.27
CA ALA A 981 28.32 -17.07 34.73
C ALA A 981 27.79 -15.67 34.40
N PHE A 982 28.45 -14.62 34.94
CA PHE A 982 28.09 -13.22 34.70
C PHE A 982 26.61 -12.88 34.96
N SER A 983 25.96 -13.59 35.89
CA SER A 983 24.53 -13.42 36.21
C SER A 983 23.58 -13.64 35.00
N GLY A 984 24.01 -14.37 33.98
CA GLY A 984 23.21 -14.64 32.78
C GLY A 984 23.26 -13.56 31.69
N GLU A 985 24.08 -12.53 31.87
CA GLU A 985 24.28 -11.49 30.85
C GLU A 985 25.11 -12.02 29.67
N ALA A 986 24.65 -11.74 28.45
CA ALA A 986 25.41 -12.02 27.24
C ALA A 986 26.53 -10.98 27.08
N LYS A 987 27.77 -11.44 26.89
CA LYS A 987 28.93 -10.58 26.62
C LYS A 987 28.96 -10.13 25.16
N ASN A 988 29.56 -8.97 24.92
CA ASN A 988 29.63 -8.33 23.62
C ASN A 988 30.50 -9.10 22.61
N LYS A 989 30.44 -8.67 21.35
CA LYS A 989 31.18 -9.27 20.23
C LYS A 989 32.67 -9.37 20.49
N LYS A 990 33.28 -8.36 21.09
CA LYS A 990 34.73 -8.34 21.33
C LYS A 990 35.15 -9.50 22.22
N TYR A 991 34.48 -9.65 23.37
CA TYR A 991 34.74 -10.74 24.31
C TYR A 991 34.46 -12.11 23.66
N ALA A 992 33.35 -12.23 22.91
CA ALA A 992 33.04 -13.44 22.16
C ALA A 992 34.16 -13.83 21.18
N THR A 993 34.76 -12.85 20.50
CA THR A 993 35.85 -13.06 19.54
C THR A 993 37.13 -13.55 20.24
N GLU A 994 37.43 -13.04 21.44
CA GLU A 994 38.56 -13.50 22.26
C GLU A 994 38.41 -14.99 22.62
N ILE A 995 37.23 -15.41 23.10
CA ILE A 995 36.93 -16.81 23.42
C ILE A 995 37.01 -17.72 22.19
N ILE A 996 36.49 -17.27 21.03
CA ILE A 996 36.60 -18.03 19.77
C ILE A 996 38.07 -18.26 19.39
N HIS A 997 38.93 -17.25 19.53
CA HIS A 997 40.35 -17.39 19.27
C HIS A 997 41.04 -18.34 20.26
N GLU A 998 40.71 -18.28 21.54
CA GLU A 998 41.23 -19.20 22.55
C GLU A 998 40.88 -20.66 22.23
N CYS A 999 39.62 -20.93 21.88
CA CYS A 999 39.15 -22.26 21.49
C CYS A 999 39.78 -22.73 20.16
N HIS A 1000 40.02 -21.82 19.22
CA HIS A 1000 40.71 -22.12 17.97
C HIS A 1000 42.19 -22.48 18.20
N GLU A 1001 42.89 -21.77 19.10
CA GLU A 1001 44.26 -22.10 19.48
C GLU A 1001 44.32 -23.44 20.24
N ALA A 1002 43.34 -23.74 21.09
CA ALA A 1002 43.23 -25.05 21.74
C ALA A 1002 43.04 -26.19 20.73
N TRP A 1003 42.16 -26.02 19.74
CA TRP A 1003 42.03 -26.96 18.62
C TRP A 1003 43.32 -27.08 17.81
N ARG A 1004 44.04 -25.98 17.56
CA ARG A 1004 45.32 -26.03 16.83
C ARG A 1004 46.36 -26.89 17.56
N ARG A 1005 46.44 -26.78 18.90
CA ARG A 1005 47.30 -27.65 19.72
C ARG A 1005 46.86 -29.11 19.67
N LEU A 1006 45.55 -29.38 19.64
CA LEU A 1006 45.00 -30.73 19.50
C LEU A 1006 45.35 -31.35 18.14
N ILE A 1007 45.09 -30.64 17.04
CA ILE A 1007 45.21 -31.19 15.68
C ILE A 1007 46.68 -31.35 15.22
N SER A 1008 47.60 -30.56 15.80
CA SER A 1008 49.05 -30.67 15.61
C SER A 1008 49.71 -31.74 16.48
N GLY A 1009 48.99 -32.25 17.50
CA GLY A 1009 49.49 -33.26 18.43
C GLY A 1009 50.27 -32.71 19.64
N GLU A 1010 50.29 -31.39 19.85
CA GLU A 1010 50.82 -30.78 21.09
C GLU A 1010 49.95 -31.15 22.31
N SER A 1011 48.64 -31.20 22.12
CA SER A 1011 47.69 -31.75 23.09
C SER A 1011 47.32 -33.19 22.73
N PRO A 1012 47.30 -34.14 23.68
CA PRO A 1012 46.99 -35.53 23.38
C PRO A 1012 45.51 -35.70 23.02
N ALA A 1013 45.22 -36.22 21.82
CA ALA A 1013 43.84 -36.51 21.39
C ALA A 1013 43.16 -37.63 22.20
N LYS A 1014 43.95 -38.48 22.87
CA LYS A 1014 43.48 -39.58 23.71
C LYS A 1014 44.08 -39.49 25.10
N THR A 1015 43.22 -39.38 26.08
CA THR A 1015 43.55 -39.36 27.51
C THR A 1015 42.62 -40.34 28.26
N PRO A 1016 42.86 -40.62 29.56
CA PRO A 1016 41.87 -41.35 30.36
C PRO A 1016 40.52 -40.64 30.49
N SER A 1017 40.47 -39.33 30.25
CA SER A 1017 39.26 -38.49 30.37
C SER A 1017 38.49 -38.32 29.06
N TYR A 1018 39.14 -38.41 27.90
CA TYR A 1018 38.48 -38.21 26.60
C TYR A 1018 39.22 -38.93 25.45
N ASP A 1019 38.49 -39.28 24.39
CA ASP A 1019 39.00 -39.92 23.17
C ASP A 1019 38.43 -39.20 21.93
N LEU A 1020 39.25 -38.33 21.32
CA LEU A 1020 38.85 -37.49 20.18
C LEU A 1020 39.42 -38.06 18.87
N SER A 1021 38.54 -38.27 17.89
CA SER A 1021 38.90 -38.63 16.53
C SER A 1021 39.39 -37.41 15.76
N ILE A 1022 40.71 -37.32 15.57
CA ILE A 1022 41.38 -36.24 14.81
C ILE A 1022 41.50 -36.52 13.31
N ARG A 1023 40.73 -37.50 12.79
CA ARG A 1023 40.81 -37.93 11.38
C ARG A 1023 40.30 -36.82 10.45
N ASN A 1024 41.15 -36.42 9.52
CA ASN A 1024 40.92 -35.29 8.62
C ASN A 1024 41.53 -35.57 7.24
N THR A 1025 41.17 -34.77 6.24
CA THR A 1025 41.61 -34.90 4.84
C THR A 1025 42.37 -33.69 4.32
N THR A 1026 42.22 -32.51 4.93
CA THR A 1026 42.78 -31.25 4.42
C THR A 1026 43.84 -30.63 5.32
N VAL A 1027 43.98 -31.06 6.58
CA VAL A 1027 44.89 -30.42 7.55
C VAL A 1027 46.32 -30.99 7.44
N GLU A 1028 47.16 -30.29 6.67
CA GLU A 1028 48.57 -30.65 6.49
C GLU A 1028 49.35 -30.66 7.82
N GLY A 1029 50.16 -31.70 8.03
CA GLY A 1029 50.96 -31.87 9.26
C GLY A 1029 50.22 -32.46 10.46
N SER A 1030 48.91 -32.72 10.35
CA SER A 1030 48.16 -33.39 11.41
C SER A 1030 48.49 -34.89 11.51
N PRO A 1031 48.64 -35.46 12.73
CA PRO A 1031 48.78 -36.91 12.92
C PRO A 1031 47.59 -37.73 12.41
N GLY A 1032 46.42 -37.08 12.23
CA GLY A 1032 45.19 -37.70 11.75
C GLY A 1032 44.93 -37.58 10.24
N LEU A 1033 45.85 -36.97 9.48
CA LEU A 1033 45.70 -36.76 8.05
C LEU A 1033 45.58 -38.11 7.32
N THR A 1034 44.46 -38.28 6.61
CA THR A 1034 44.07 -39.55 6.00
C THR A 1034 43.83 -39.35 4.51
N SER A 1035 44.54 -40.10 3.66
CA SER A 1035 44.36 -40.05 2.21
C SER A 1035 43.09 -40.79 1.77
N PRO A 1036 42.46 -40.45 0.62
CA PRO A 1036 41.29 -41.17 0.11
C PRO A 1036 41.49 -42.68 -0.13
N ASN A 1037 42.75 -43.14 -0.25
CA ASN A 1037 43.09 -44.55 -0.43
C ASN A 1037 43.27 -45.32 0.89
N ASP A 1038 43.17 -44.65 2.04
CA ASP A 1038 43.26 -45.30 3.35
C ASP A 1038 42.05 -46.24 3.55
N PRO A 1039 42.24 -47.46 4.08
CA PRO A 1039 41.14 -48.40 4.33
C PRO A 1039 40.03 -47.82 5.22
N VAL A 1040 40.32 -46.89 6.12
CA VAL A 1040 39.29 -46.23 6.96
C VAL A 1040 38.39 -45.33 6.11
N TYR A 1041 38.97 -44.60 5.14
CA TYR A 1041 38.23 -43.73 4.23
C TYR A 1041 37.45 -44.53 3.18
N ALA A 1042 38.08 -45.55 2.60
CA ALA A 1042 37.45 -46.40 1.57
C ALA A 1042 36.24 -47.19 2.08
N ASN A 1043 36.18 -47.47 3.39
CA ASN A 1043 35.07 -48.17 4.03
C ASN A 1043 33.92 -47.25 4.49
N LEU A 1044 33.99 -45.93 4.21
CA LEU A 1044 32.91 -45.02 4.57
C LEU A 1044 31.63 -45.37 3.79
N PRO A 1045 30.46 -45.40 4.46
CA PRO A 1045 29.20 -45.73 3.79
C PRO A 1045 28.88 -44.75 2.65
N ALA A 1046 28.31 -45.27 1.56
CA ALA A 1046 27.76 -44.45 0.48
C ALA A 1046 26.39 -43.86 0.89
N ASP A 1047 26.02 -42.74 0.27
CA ASP A 1047 24.72 -42.08 0.51
C ASP A 1047 23.56 -43.09 0.39
N SER A 1048 22.74 -43.16 1.42
CA SER A 1048 21.64 -44.13 1.57
C SER A 1048 20.39 -43.48 2.15
N ARG A 1049 20.04 -42.28 1.67
CA ARG A 1049 18.83 -41.52 2.07
C ARG A 1049 17.58 -42.40 2.11
N LYS A 1050 16.94 -42.42 3.28
CA LYS A 1050 15.66 -43.07 3.53
C LYS A 1050 14.67 -42.09 4.18
N PRO A 1051 13.34 -42.32 4.06
CA PRO A 1051 12.35 -41.51 4.74
C PRO A 1051 12.53 -41.56 6.27
N PRO A 1052 12.17 -40.49 7.01
CA PRO A 1052 12.35 -40.42 8.45
C PRO A 1052 11.55 -41.49 9.19
N GLY A 1053 12.16 -42.07 10.22
CA GLY A 1053 11.52 -42.96 11.18
C GLY A 1053 10.48 -42.23 12.05
N PRO A 1054 9.57 -42.98 12.69
CA PRO A 1054 8.51 -42.41 13.52
C PRO A 1054 9.08 -41.74 14.77
N ILE A 1055 8.57 -40.55 15.08
CA ILE A 1055 8.88 -39.81 16.31
C ILE A 1055 7.79 -40.10 17.34
N GLU A 1056 8.15 -40.29 18.62
CA GLU A 1056 7.16 -40.46 19.67
C GLU A 1056 6.25 -39.21 19.80
N PRO A 1057 4.91 -39.36 19.80
CA PRO A 1057 3.99 -38.22 19.99
C PRO A 1057 4.17 -37.48 21.32
N SER A 1058 4.89 -38.08 22.28
CA SER A 1058 5.21 -37.49 23.57
C SER A 1058 6.13 -36.26 23.43
N ILE A 1059 6.91 -36.17 22.35
CA ILE A 1059 7.90 -35.12 22.13
C ILE A 1059 7.21 -33.77 21.83
N SER A 1060 6.07 -33.80 21.13
CA SER A 1060 5.27 -32.61 20.85
C SER A 1060 4.49 -32.06 22.06
N LYS A 1061 4.58 -32.70 23.24
CA LYS A 1061 3.91 -32.23 24.46
C LYS A 1061 4.63 -31.03 25.06
N TRP A 1062 3.83 -30.07 25.52
CA TRP A 1062 4.30 -28.90 26.26
C TRP A 1062 4.50 -29.21 27.73
N PHE A 1063 5.65 -28.84 28.27
CA PHE A 1063 5.95 -28.76 29.69
C PHE A 1063 5.74 -27.32 30.14
N TYR A 1064 4.96 -27.15 31.20
CA TYR A 1064 4.72 -25.86 31.84
C TYR A 1064 5.54 -25.81 33.12
N ILE A 1065 6.54 -24.95 33.12
CA ILE A 1065 7.46 -24.80 34.26
C ILE A 1065 6.99 -23.57 35.02
N SER A 1066 6.64 -23.76 36.29
CA SER A 1066 6.32 -22.67 37.21
C SER A 1066 7.57 -21.81 37.34
N SER A 1067 7.56 -20.61 36.77
CA SER A 1067 8.57 -19.60 37.09
C SER A 1067 8.51 -19.35 38.59
N ALA A 1068 9.47 -19.91 39.34
CA ALA A 1068 9.74 -19.42 40.69
C ALA A 1068 10.04 -17.92 40.60
N GLN A 1069 9.45 -17.16 41.52
CA GLN A 1069 9.46 -15.69 41.60
C GLN A 1069 10.73 -15.04 41.01
N VAL A 1070 10.54 -14.25 39.95
CA VAL A 1070 11.39 -13.11 39.60
C VAL A 1070 10.50 -11.91 39.40
#